data_AF-A0A3N9XT27-F1
#
_entry.id   AF-A0A3N9XT27-F1
#
_cell.length_a   1.000
_cell.length_b   1.000
_cell.length_c   1.000
_cell.angle_alpha   90.00
_cell.angle_beta   90.00
_cell.angle_gamma   90.00
#
_symmetry.space_group_name_H-M   'P 1'
#
loop_
_entity.id
_entity.type
_entity.pdbx_description
1 polymer ?
#
loop_
_entity_poly.entity_id
_entity_poly.type
_entity_poly.pdbx_seq_one_letter_code
_entity_poly.pdbx_strand_id
1 'polypeptide(L)'
;MFSRRFRPLCAFASAAVLVGASLVATPAAAHGDDGWSPRSSYTSTDTGAGTYSVPLLNADVPDISVERVPAAENDEGRDIYYMISTTMHLSPGAPIMKSYDLVNWEIVNYVFDRASIGDSFSLRNGQNSYGQGQWASSLRYHDGMFYAVFNTNNLSGAYLYRTDDIENGPWQRTALGRGLHDPSLFFDVDGTPYIFYGSGGTSAVRLNADLTAIAQDYPNIFTANNYAGQPFIGGLFEGAQVYHIDGWYYAVIITWPSGQGRQVVMFRSKDLLGRYTSTGGVNTYEARGVLNSNGFAQGSLVPISRAGGGTDWHGMFFRDTFPIGRIPALIPATWQDGWPTFGTNGVVPVNGLFDKPIRLSPAEEAFERQKSIVASDDFANDAPHRAYQDEQWTVPAPLDPAEIAPNGSRLDLAWEWNHAPDNRYWSLTDRDGWLRLTAGTVVTGQYVYTKLSNRAELAWFEEARNTLSQRTFGPRQSVQTRMDITGMKNGDVAGLAAYNRGFSYVAVKRVGGVNTLGVVNRSQPFAVDLDQSTLENFVSGTTVSLDAATEVHVKADLDFSSPVGQLWTTFYYSLDGVQWTRLGNRVGPQALDGSLAHFMGHRVGLFNYATQETGGHVDFDDYLLSDVLTAQARPLDTTALDAAIAHAQSLDARHYPADAWAATQAALAAATSARAGQFGTQNQIDAPERALSYQLARLGVLAALPVTATAQVRCLSGRAYVAVQARNDSAEPVEITVETPYGNRSFAAVAPGANVYQSFNTRAASVAAGSATVRVSGTVAARDVTTVHPAPHPANACGG
;
A
#
# COMPACT_ATOMS: atom_id res chain seq x y z
N MET A 1 -42.60 -0.79 60.52
CA MET A 1 -43.44 -1.65 61.39
C MET A 1 -42.63 -2.90 61.72
N PHE A 2 -42.32 -3.07 63.01
CA PHE A 2 -41.80 -4.24 63.75
C PHE A 2 -40.72 -5.14 63.09
N SER A 3 -39.42 -5.03 63.44
CA SER A 3 -38.73 -5.53 64.66
C SER A 3 -38.61 -7.07 64.68
N ARG A 4 -37.53 -7.78 65.06
CA ARG A 4 -36.48 -7.58 66.10
C ARG A 4 -35.42 -8.71 65.90
N ARG A 5 -34.12 -8.41 65.95
CA ARG A 5 -33.13 -8.78 67.01
C ARG A 5 -33.03 -10.27 67.40
N PHE A 6 -31.82 -10.84 67.39
CA PHE A 6 -30.95 -11.08 68.58
C PHE A 6 -29.64 -11.84 68.20
N ARG A 7 -28.51 -11.40 68.79
CA ARG A 7 -27.25 -12.17 69.05
C ARG A 7 -27.32 -12.71 70.51
N PRO A 8 -26.35 -13.44 71.10
CA PRO A 8 -25.20 -14.27 70.63
C PRO A 8 -25.13 -15.64 71.37
N LEU A 9 -24.11 -16.50 71.11
CA LEU A 9 -23.27 -17.20 72.12
C LEU A 9 -22.35 -18.27 71.52
N CYS A 10 -21.13 -18.35 72.08
CA CYS A 10 -20.07 -19.32 71.81
C CYS A 10 -20.33 -20.68 72.46
N ALA A 11 -19.83 -21.77 71.86
CA ALA A 11 -19.21 -22.89 72.58
C ALA A 11 -18.42 -23.82 71.63
N PHE A 12 -17.23 -24.21 72.08
CA PHE A 12 -16.31 -25.18 71.48
C PHE A 12 -16.85 -26.63 71.56
N ALA A 13 -16.55 -27.45 70.55
CA ALA A 13 -16.15 -28.86 70.74
C ALA A 13 -15.58 -29.45 69.43
N SER A 14 -14.40 -30.05 69.56
CA SER A 14 -13.59 -30.69 68.52
C SER A 14 -14.16 -32.03 68.05
N ALA A 15 -14.05 -32.33 66.76
CA ALA A 15 -14.00 -33.70 66.25
C ALA A 15 -13.14 -33.76 64.98
N ALA A 16 -12.01 -34.46 65.07
CA ALA A 16 -11.12 -34.76 63.97
C ALA A 16 -11.76 -35.82 63.06
N VAL A 17 -11.76 -35.60 61.74
CA VAL A 17 -12.02 -36.64 60.73
C VAL A 17 -11.03 -36.46 59.58
N LEU A 18 -10.50 -37.60 59.13
CA LEU A 18 -9.37 -37.79 58.23
C LEU A 18 -9.48 -37.05 56.89
N VAL A 19 -8.34 -36.48 56.48
CA VAL A 19 -8.09 -35.96 55.13
C VAL A 19 -7.89 -37.14 54.17
N GLY A 20 -8.85 -37.35 53.27
CA GLY A 20 -8.66 -38.07 52.02
C GLY A 20 -8.58 -37.08 50.87
N ALA A 21 -7.38 -36.65 50.50
CA ALA A 21 -7.15 -35.76 49.37
C ALA A 21 -7.37 -36.52 48.06
N SER A 22 -8.55 -36.36 47.47
CA SER A 22 -8.82 -36.74 46.09
C SER A 22 -8.46 -35.54 45.22
N LEU A 23 -7.33 -35.59 44.51
CA LEU A 23 -6.97 -34.62 43.49
C LEU A 23 -7.91 -34.79 42.29
N VAL A 24 -9.01 -34.05 42.29
CA VAL A 24 -9.81 -33.82 41.09
C VAL A 24 -9.05 -32.79 40.27
N ALA A 25 -8.39 -33.23 39.20
CA ALA A 25 -7.85 -32.33 38.18
C ALA A 25 -9.03 -31.57 37.56
N THR A 26 -9.12 -30.28 37.85
CA THR A 26 -9.97 -29.36 37.08
C THR A 26 -9.49 -29.37 35.63
N PRO A 27 -10.39 -29.55 34.64
CA PRO A 27 -9.99 -29.41 33.25
C PRO A 27 -9.43 -28.00 33.06
N ALA A 28 -8.24 -27.91 32.45
CA ALA A 28 -7.66 -26.64 32.06
C ALA A 28 -8.70 -25.88 31.24
N ALA A 29 -9.04 -24.68 31.70
CA ALA A 29 -9.86 -23.76 30.94
C ALA A 29 -9.17 -23.53 29.58
N ALA A 30 -9.96 -23.63 28.51
CA ALA A 30 -9.58 -23.14 27.20
C ALA A 30 -8.96 -21.73 27.35
N HIS A 31 -7.79 -21.52 26.75
CA HIS A 31 -7.13 -20.22 26.75
C HIS A 31 -8.08 -19.22 26.10
N GLY A 32 -8.65 -18.34 26.92
CA GLY A 32 -9.46 -17.23 26.47
C GLY A 32 -8.54 -16.18 25.88
N ASP A 33 -8.85 -15.80 24.65
CA ASP A 33 -8.42 -14.62 23.90
C ASP A 33 -7.65 -13.57 24.76
N ASP A 34 -6.33 -13.64 24.74
CA ASP A 34 -5.43 -12.74 25.46
C ASP A 34 -5.47 -11.34 24.82
N GLY A 35 -6.49 -10.52 25.09
CA GLY A 35 -6.51 -9.04 25.15
C GLY A 35 -5.82 -8.15 24.10
N TRP A 36 -5.14 -8.70 23.09
CA TRP A 36 -4.38 -7.99 22.07
C TRP A 36 -5.29 -7.74 20.87
N SER A 37 -5.55 -6.47 20.59
CA SER A 37 -6.33 -6.02 19.45
C SER A 37 -5.55 -4.92 18.75
N PRO A 38 -4.86 -5.21 17.64
CA PRO A 38 -4.04 -4.22 16.96
C PRO A 38 -4.90 -3.07 16.40
N ARG A 39 -4.31 -1.88 16.37
CA ARG A 39 -4.89 -0.72 15.69
C ARG A 39 -5.04 -1.01 14.20
N SER A 40 -5.95 -0.30 13.53
CA SER A 40 -5.99 -0.32 12.06
C SER A 40 -4.71 0.34 11.52
N SER A 41 -4.39 0.07 10.26
CA SER A 41 -3.28 0.70 9.54
C SER A 41 -3.45 2.23 9.47
N TYR A 42 -2.39 2.94 9.06
CA TYR A 42 -2.41 4.41 8.96
C TYR A 42 -3.44 4.96 7.97
N THR A 43 -3.85 4.15 6.99
CA THR A 43 -4.66 4.61 5.86
C THR A 43 -6.09 4.07 5.88
N SER A 44 -6.34 2.97 6.58
CA SER A 44 -7.67 2.37 6.72
C SER A 44 -8.59 3.14 7.67
N THR A 45 -9.87 3.24 7.32
CA THR A 45 -10.94 3.76 8.17
C THR A 45 -11.84 2.67 8.76
N ASP A 46 -11.45 1.40 8.66
CA ASP A 46 -12.14 0.29 9.29
C ASP A 46 -12.12 0.46 10.82
N THR A 47 -13.32 0.44 11.42
CA THR A 47 -13.52 0.63 12.87
C THR A 47 -13.24 -0.63 13.68
N GLY A 48 -13.10 -1.80 13.04
CA GLY A 48 -13.04 -3.11 13.69
C GLY A 48 -14.40 -3.59 14.23
N ALA A 49 -15.47 -2.81 14.05
CA ALA A 49 -16.82 -3.14 14.50
C ALA A 49 -17.76 -3.54 13.34
N GLY A 50 -17.21 -3.96 12.20
CA GLY A 50 -17.98 -4.28 10.99
C GLY A 50 -18.49 -3.04 10.24
N THR A 51 -17.96 -1.85 10.54
CA THR A 51 -18.28 -0.59 9.85
C THR A 51 -17.00 0.15 9.47
N TYR A 52 -17.09 1.05 8.48
CA TYR A 52 -16.01 1.93 8.05
C TYR A 52 -16.55 3.35 7.81
N SER A 53 -15.68 4.36 7.86
CA SER A 53 -16.07 5.73 7.47
C SER A 53 -15.69 6.04 6.03
N VAL A 54 -16.48 6.88 5.34
CA VAL A 54 -16.05 7.50 4.08
C VAL A 54 -15.54 8.91 4.32
N PRO A 55 -14.44 9.35 3.71
CA PRO A 55 -13.59 8.64 2.75
C PRO A 55 -12.89 7.40 3.33
N LEU A 56 -12.70 6.39 2.49
CA LEU A 56 -12.29 5.03 2.85
C LEU A 56 -10.79 4.91 3.13
N LEU A 57 -9.97 5.53 2.28
CA LEU A 57 -8.52 5.60 2.42
C LEU A 57 -8.14 7.06 2.60
N ASN A 58 -7.62 7.44 3.76
CA ASN A 58 -7.27 8.83 4.07
C ASN A 58 -5.95 9.28 3.42
N ALA A 59 -5.74 8.92 2.15
CA ALA A 59 -4.53 9.19 1.37
C ALA A 59 -4.89 9.33 -0.13
N ASP A 60 -4.03 10.01 -0.90
CA ASP A 60 -4.26 10.28 -2.33
C ASP A 60 -4.28 8.99 -3.17
N VAL A 61 -5.47 8.59 -3.61
CA VAL A 61 -5.74 7.44 -4.48
C VAL A 61 -6.84 7.82 -5.49
N PRO A 62 -6.50 8.63 -6.51
CA PRO A 62 -7.46 9.13 -7.49
C PRO A 62 -7.76 8.18 -8.66
N ASP A 63 -8.74 8.59 -9.47
CA ASP A 63 -9.03 8.06 -10.81
C ASP A 63 -9.18 6.53 -10.84
N ILE A 64 -9.94 6.05 -9.87
CA ILE A 64 -10.01 4.66 -9.47
C ILE A 64 -10.79 3.82 -10.50
N SER A 65 -10.21 2.68 -10.88
CA SER A 65 -10.94 1.59 -11.54
C SER A 65 -10.77 0.31 -10.74
N VAL A 66 -11.88 -0.25 -10.27
CA VAL A 66 -11.93 -1.50 -9.50
C VAL A 66 -12.42 -2.62 -10.39
N GLU A 67 -11.74 -3.76 -10.32
CA GLU A 67 -12.10 -4.99 -10.99
C GLU A 67 -12.29 -6.12 -9.96
N ARG A 68 -13.26 -7.01 -10.21
CA ARG A 68 -13.54 -8.16 -9.36
C ARG A 68 -13.11 -9.43 -10.08
N VAL A 69 -12.28 -10.24 -9.44
CA VAL A 69 -12.03 -11.63 -9.84
C VAL A 69 -12.96 -12.53 -9.03
N PRO A 70 -13.92 -13.22 -9.67
CA PRO A 70 -14.85 -14.09 -8.97
C PRO A 70 -14.16 -15.26 -8.29
N ALA A 71 -14.69 -15.73 -7.16
CA ALA A 71 -14.22 -16.92 -6.44
C ALA A 71 -14.05 -18.18 -7.31
N ALA A 72 -14.82 -18.29 -8.41
CA ALA A 72 -14.77 -19.43 -9.32
C ALA A 72 -13.60 -19.37 -10.33
N GLU A 73 -12.92 -18.22 -10.43
CA GLU A 73 -11.87 -17.94 -11.41
C GLU A 73 -10.50 -17.73 -10.74
N ASN A 74 -10.38 -18.06 -9.45
CA ASN A 74 -9.13 -18.00 -8.70
C ASN A 74 -9.03 -19.13 -7.66
N ASP A 75 -7.81 -19.39 -7.21
CA ASP A 75 -7.51 -20.51 -6.30
C ASP A 75 -7.75 -20.18 -4.82
N GLU A 76 -8.14 -18.96 -4.47
CA GLU A 76 -8.40 -18.58 -3.07
C GLU A 76 -9.82 -18.92 -2.59
N GLY A 77 -10.71 -19.33 -3.52
CA GLY A 77 -12.08 -19.74 -3.21
C GLY A 77 -12.96 -18.59 -2.70
N ARG A 78 -12.57 -17.34 -2.98
CA ARG A 78 -13.27 -16.11 -2.58
C ARG A 78 -13.16 -15.05 -3.66
N ASP A 79 -14.07 -14.09 -3.65
CA ASP A 79 -13.93 -12.92 -4.51
C ASP A 79 -12.71 -12.10 -4.09
N ILE A 80 -11.96 -11.65 -5.09
CA ILE A 80 -10.78 -10.79 -4.94
C ILE A 80 -11.06 -9.49 -5.70
N TYR A 81 -10.73 -8.37 -5.10
CA TYR A 81 -10.88 -7.06 -5.72
C TYR A 81 -9.53 -6.43 -5.96
N TYR A 82 -9.32 -5.96 -7.19
CA TYR A 82 -8.15 -5.18 -7.56
C TYR A 82 -8.53 -3.76 -7.93
N MET A 83 -7.65 -2.83 -7.61
CA MET A 83 -7.85 -1.42 -7.86
C MET A 83 -6.61 -0.81 -8.49
N ILE A 84 -6.78 -0.10 -9.61
CA ILE A 84 -5.74 0.76 -10.19
C ILE A 84 -6.01 2.22 -9.82
N SER A 85 -4.96 3.00 -9.62
CA SER A 85 -5.04 4.45 -9.36
C SER A 85 -4.01 5.24 -10.17
N THR A 86 -4.21 6.56 -10.28
CA THR A 86 -3.33 7.46 -11.03
C THR A 86 -2.18 8.01 -10.18
N THR A 87 -0.96 8.02 -10.74
CA THR A 87 0.25 8.58 -10.10
C THR A 87 1.05 9.53 -10.97
N MET A 88 0.56 9.88 -12.16
CA MET A 88 1.08 10.97 -13.00
C MET A 88 2.55 10.79 -13.40
N HIS A 89 3.43 11.58 -12.79
CA HIS A 89 4.86 11.65 -13.07
C HIS A 89 5.70 10.77 -12.15
N LEU A 90 5.08 10.03 -11.24
CA LEU A 90 5.79 9.17 -10.32
C LEU A 90 6.26 7.87 -10.98
N SER A 91 7.33 7.29 -10.42
CA SER A 91 7.96 6.04 -10.88
C SER A 91 8.32 5.18 -9.66
N PRO A 92 7.93 3.89 -9.58
CA PRO A 92 6.97 3.21 -10.47
C PRO A 92 5.60 3.88 -10.44
N GLY A 93 4.74 3.54 -11.41
CA GLY A 93 3.44 4.21 -11.57
C GLY A 93 2.31 3.29 -11.99
N ALA A 94 1.08 3.81 -11.84
CA ALA A 94 -0.15 3.03 -11.89
C ALA A 94 -0.14 1.85 -10.87
N PRO A 95 -0.21 2.14 -9.56
CA PRO A 95 -0.24 1.12 -8.52
C PRO A 95 -1.48 0.23 -8.66
N ILE A 96 -1.27 -1.08 -8.48
CA ILE A 96 -2.32 -2.07 -8.30
C ILE A 96 -2.45 -2.36 -6.81
N MET A 97 -3.67 -2.22 -6.30
CA MET A 97 -4.01 -2.55 -4.93
C MET A 97 -4.95 -3.75 -4.87
N LYS A 98 -4.83 -4.58 -3.83
CA LYS A 98 -5.67 -5.75 -3.59
C LYS A 98 -6.52 -5.56 -2.34
N SER A 99 -7.75 -6.05 -2.37
CA SER A 99 -8.64 -6.12 -1.21
C SER A 99 -9.55 -7.33 -1.28
N TYR A 100 -9.92 -7.80 -0.10
CA TYR A 100 -10.86 -8.89 0.13
C TYR A 100 -12.22 -8.41 0.65
N ASP A 101 -12.29 -7.18 1.14
CA ASP A 101 -13.48 -6.62 1.77
C ASP A 101 -13.87 -5.23 1.22
N LEU A 102 -13.15 -4.75 0.20
CA LEU A 102 -13.26 -3.43 -0.43
C LEU A 102 -12.94 -2.24 0.48
N VAL A 103 -12.54 -2.49 1.72
CA VAL A 103 -12.30 -1.45 2.73
C VAL A 103 -10.82 -1.33 3.03
N ASN A 104 -10.16 -2.46 3.27
CA ASN A 104 -8.74 -2.52 3.59
C ASN A 104 -7.95 -2.89 2.32
N TRP A 105 -6.97 -2.07 1.96
CA TRP A 105 -6.23 -2.18 0.70
C TRP A 105 -4.71 -2.17 0.96
N GLU A 106 -3.98 -2.98 0.20
CA GLU A 106 -2.51 -2.93 0.11
C GLU A 106 -2.07 -2.78 -1.34
N ILE A 107 -0.91 -2.20 -1.59
CA ILE A 107 -0.29 -2.21 -2.91
C ILE A 107 0.34 -3.58 -3.12
N VAL A 108 0.04 -4.23 -4.25
CA VAL A 108 0.59 -5.56 -4.60
C VAL A 108 1.53 -5.50 -5.79
N ASN A 109 1.35 -4.55 -6.71
CA ASN A 109 2.14 -4.42 -7.93
C ASN A 109 2.08 -3.01 -8.51
N TYR A 110 2.88 -2.75 -9.55
CA TYR A 110 2.80 -1.56 -10.39
C TYR A 110 2.71 -1.96 -11.85
N VAL A 111 2.02 -1.17 -12.68
CA VAL A 111 1.91 -1.47 -14.12
C VAL A 111 3.24 -1.22 -14.85
N PHE A 112 4.04 -0.26 -14.39
CA PHE A 112 5.35 0.05 -14.98
C PHE A 112 6.35 0.54 -13.92
N ASP A 113 7.64 0.26 -14.14
CA ASP A 113 8.72 0.97 -13.45
C ASP A 113 8.88 2.37 -14.01
N ARG A 114 8.93 2.51 -15.34
CA ARG A 114 9.08 3.79 -16.04
C ARG A 114 8.04 3.92 -17.14
N ALA A 115 7.28 5.02 -17.19
CA ALA A 115 6.38 5.25 -18.33
C ALA A 115 7.15 5.58 -19.62
N SER A 116 8.36 6.14 -19.48
CA SER A 116 9.25 6.55 -20.56
C SER A 116 10.69 6.68 -20.03
N ILE A 117 11.69 6.46 -20.89
CA ILE A 117 13.11 6.80 -20.63
C ILE A 117 13.52 8.16 -21.25
N GLY A 118 12.55 8.91 -21.77
CA GLY A 118 12.76 10.23 -22.37
C GLY A 118 12.97 11.33 -21.32
N ASP A 119 13.51 12.46 -21.78
CA ASP A 119 13.95 13.58 -20.94
C ASP A 119 12.87 14.09 -19.97
N SER A 120 11.62 14.23 -20.43
CA SER A 120 10.53 14.75 -19.61
C SER A 120 10.14 13.84 -18.45
N PHE A 121 10.20 12.52 -18.61
CA PHE A 121 9.83 11.58 -17.54
C PHE A 121 11.02 11.23 -16.63
N SER A 122 12.25 11.41 -17.12
CA SER A 122 13.48 11.25 -16.34
C SER A 122 13.94 12.54 -15.64
N LEU A 123 13.19 13.64 -15.76
CA LEU A 123 13.55 14.96 -15.22
C LEU A 123 14.97 15.39 -15.66
N ARG A 124 15.19 15.43 -16.98
CA ARG A 124 16.50 15.68 -17.61
C ARG A 124 16.41 16.81 -18.62
N ASN A 125 17.54 17.46 -18.90
CA ASN A 125 17.71 18.45 -19.98
C ASN A 125 16.67 19.59 -19.95
N GLY A 126 16.29 20.05 -18.75
CA GLY A 126 15.32 21.13 -18.60
C GLY A 126 13.86 20.73 -18.79
N GLN A 127 13.56 19.44 -18.93
CA GLN A 127 12.21 18.90 -19.15
C GLN A 127 11.67 18.18 -17.92
N ASN A 128 10.35 18.14 -17.79
CA ASN A 128 9.62 17.46 -16.72
C ASN A 128 8.24 17.00 -17.21
N SER A 129 7.59 16.20 -16.38
CA SER A 129 6.24 15.67 -16.55
C SER A 129 5.32 16.05 -15.39
N TYR A 130 5.62 17.08 -14.58
CA TYR A 130 4.78 17.45 -13.44
C TYR A 130 3.31 17.66 -13.83
N GLY A 131 2.42 16.91 -13.17
CA GLY A 131 0.98 16.83 -13.47
C GLY A 131 0.62 16.31 -14.87
N GLN A 132 1.56 15.64 -15.54
CA GLN A 132 1.42 14.93 -16.80
C GLN A 132 1.65 13.42 -16.55
N GLY A 133 2.28 12.69 -17.48
CA GLY A 133 2.47 11.24 -17.36
C GLY A 133 1.14 10.48 -17.39
N GLN A 134 1.01 9.39 -16.62
CA GLN A 134 -0.17 8.52 -16.60
C GLN A 134 -1.36 9.23 -15.94
N TRP A 135 -2.48 9.32 -16.67
CA TRP A 135 -3.78 9.85 -16.20
C TRP A 135 -4.81 8.72 -16.10
N ALA A 136 -6.09 9.04 -15.83
CA ALA A 136 -7.14 8.09 -15.48
C ALA A 136 -7.06 6.75 -16.22
N SER A 137 -7.18 5.67 -15.45
CA SER A 137 -6.99 4.31 -15.93
C SER A 137 -8.29 3.51 -15.95
N SER A 138 -8.30 2.44 -16.75
CA SER A 138 -9.31 1.39 -16.69
C SER A 138 -8.62 0.05 -16.49
N LEU A 139 -9.06 -0.70 -15.49
CA LEU A 139 -8.62 -2.07 -15.19
C LEU A 139 -9.75 -3.04 -15.52
N ARG A 140 -9.46 -4.09 -16.29
CA ARG A 140 -10.42 -5.15 -16.64
C ARG A 140 -9.81 -6.53 -16.49
N TYR A 141 -10.63 -7.50 -16.12
CA TYR A 141 -10.31 -8.92 -16.15
C TYR A 141 -11.19 -9.62 -17.17
N HIS A 142 -10.58 -10.36 -18.08
CA HIS A 142 -11.31 -11.06 -19.15
C HIS A 142 -10.51 -12.29 -19.59
N ASP A 143 -11.17 -13.45 -19.62
CA ASP A 143 -10.61 -14.72 -20.09
C ASP A 143 -9.24 -15.06 -19.49
N GLY A 144 -9.10 -14.93 -18.17
CA GLY A 144 -7.85 -15.25 -17.46
C GLY A 144 -6.78 -14.16 -17.50
N MET A 145 -7.03 -13.04 -18.17
CA MET A 145 -6.06 -11.96 -18.35
C MET A 145 -6.54 -10.65 -17.71
N PHE A 146 -5.60 -9.92 -17.11
CA PHE A 146 -5.80 -8.55 -16.66
C PHE A 146 -5.34 -7.57 -17.73
N TYR A 147 -6.08 -6.47 -17.88
CA TYR A 147 -5.82 -5.41 -18.82
C TYR A 147 -5.89 -4.06 -18.13
N ALA A 148 -4.85 -3.25 -18.27
CA ALA A 148 -4.85 -1.85 -17.84
C ALA A 148 -4.71 -0.94 -19.07
N VAL A 149 -5.59 0.05 -19.24
CA VAL A 149 -5.46 1.07 -20.28
C VAL A 149 -5.46 2.46 -19.66
N PHE A 150 -4.55 3.32 -20.11
CA PHE A 150 -4.52 4.72 -19.71
C PHE A 150 -3.90 5.60 -20.79
N ASN A 151 -4.23 6.90 -20.73
CA ASN A 151 -3.58 7.92 -21.53
C ASN A 151 -2.38 8.52 -20.79
N THR A 152 -1.33 8.86 -21.55
CA THR A 152 -0.26 9.73 -21.09
C THR A 152 -0.35 11.09 -21.77
N ASN A 153 -0.34 12.17 -21.00
CA ASN A 153 -0.58 13.51 -21.57
C ASN A 153 0.62 14.07 -22.35
N ASN A 154 1.84 13.65 -22.04
CA ASN A 154 3.07 14.13 -22.70
C ASN A 154 4.02 13.00 -23.13
N LEU A 155 3.61 11.72 -23.09
CA LEU A 155 4.45 10.56 -23.40
C LEU A 155 3.88 9.70 -24.54
N SER A 156 3.43 10.35 -25.61
CA SER A 156 2.98 9.72 -26.87
C SER A 156 1.59 9.04 -26.85
N GLY A 157 0.73 9.39 -25.89
CA GLY A 157 -0.69 9.04 -25.92
C GLY A 157 -1.04 7.80 -25.10
N ALA A 158 -1.96 6.97 -25.60
CA ALA A 158 -2.54 5.87 -24.84
C ALA A 158 -1.80 4.54 -25.03
N TYR A 159 -1.78 3.75 -23.96
CA TYR A 159 -1.15 2.44 -23.89
C TYR A 159 -2.10 1.41 -23.28
N LEU A 160 -2.08 0.19 -23.82
CA LEU A 160 -2.71 -0.99 -23.25
C LEU A 160 -1.63 -1.88 -22.64
N TYR A 161 -1.82 -2.31 -21.41
CA TYR A 161 -0.98 -3.25 -20.69
C TYR A 161 -1.78 -4.52 -20.41
N ARG A 162 -1.13 -5.69 -20.46
CA ARG A 162 -1.75 -6.96 -20.05
C ARG A 162 -0.82 -7.88 -19.27
N THR A 163 -1.38 -8.66 -18.35
CA THR A 163 -0.69 -9.69 -17.56
C THR A 163 -1.68 -10.80 -17.18
N ASP A 164 -1.21 -12.03 -16.98
CA ASP A 164 -1.97 -13.14 -16.37
C ASP A 164 -1.77 -13.21 -14.84
N ASP A 165 -0.71 -12.60 -14.32
CA ASP A 165 -0.43 -12.45 -12.89
C ASP A 165 -0.36 -10.95 -12.54
N ILE A 166 -1.44 -10.43 -11.96
CA ILE A 166 -1.55 -9.01 -11.59
C ILE A 166 -0.73 -8.67 -10.33
N GLU A 167 -0.37 -9.65 -9.51
CA GLU A 167 0.31 -9.43 -8.23
C GLU A 167 1.83 -9.46 -8.38
N ASN A 168 2.36 -10.38 -9.20
CA ASN A 168 3.81 -10.58 -9.32
C ASN A 168 4.31 -10.59 -10.77
N GLY A 169 3.41 -10.68 -11.76
CA GLY A 169 3.76 -10.79 -13.16
C GLY A 169 4.20 -9.47 -13.80
N PRO A 170 4.98 -9.55 -14.91
CA PRO A 170 5.31 -8.39 -15.72
C PRO A 170 4.13 -7.99 -16.60
N TRP A 171 4.07 -6.71 -16.95
CA TRP A 171 3.05 -6.21 -17.86
C TRP A 171 3.58 -6.10 -19.29
N GLN A 172 2.88 -6.71 -20.24
CA GLN A 172 3.14 -6.49 -21.65
C GLN A 172 2.50 -5.18 -22.11
N ARG A 173 3.32 -4.22 -22.53
CA ARG A 173 2.90 -2.90 -23.02
C ARG A 173 2.66 -2.87 -24.52
N THR A 174 1.58 -2.20 -24.95
CA THR A 174 1.24 -1.93 -26.34
C THR A 174 0.84 -0.47 -26.54
N ALA A 175 1.49 0.22 -27.48
CA ALA A 175 1.13 1.60 -27.84
C ALA A 175 -0.08 1.63 -28.77
N LEU A 176 -1.08 2.47 -28.48
CA LEU A 176 -2.29 2.60 -29.29
C LEU A 176 -2.16 3.67 -30.41
N GLY A 177 -0.97 4.27 -30.53
CA GLY A 177 -0.60 5.19 -31.63
C GLY A 177 -1.16 6.61 -31.54
N ARG A 178 -2.07 6.89 -30.59
CA ARG A 178 -2.61 8.23 -30.32
C ARG A 178 -3.16 8.34 -28.90
N GLY A 179 -3.49 9.57 -28.47
CA GLY A 179 -4.13 9.81 -27.19
C GLY A 179 -5.60 9.38 -27.17
N LEU A 180 -6.03 8.78 -26.06
CA LEU A 180 -7.41 8.41 -25.77
C LEU A 180 -7.73 8.89 -24.34
N HIS A 181 -8.09 10.16 -24.19
CA HIS A 181 -8.32 10.80 -22.87
C HIS A 181 -9.34 10.02 -22.03
N ASP A 182 -9.01 9.71 -20.78
CA ASP A 182 -9.83 8.93 -19.84
C ASP A 182 -10.43 7.64 -20.45
N PRO A 183 -9.59 6.67 -20.84
CA PRO A 183 -10.05 5.47 -21.52
C PRO A 183 -10.74 4.49 -20.55
N SER A 184 -11.81 3.86 -21.02
CA SER A 184 -12.48 2.70 -20.42
C SER A 184 -12.47 1.54 -21.40
N LEU A 185 -11.65 0.53 -21.12
CA LEU A 185 -11.68 -0.74 -21.84
C LEU A 185 -12.98 -1.49 -21.46
N PHE A 186 -13.62 -2.05 -22.47
CA PHE A 186 -14.84 -2.82 -22.31
C PHE A 186 -14.86 -3.95 -23.34
N PHE A 187 -14.98 -5.18 -22.87
CA PHE A 187 -15.26 -6.34 -23.71
C PHE A 187 -16.78 -6.49 -23.78
N ASP A 188 -17.35 -6.39 -24.99
CA ASP A 188 -18.80 -6.52 -25.18
C ASP A 188 -19.27 -7.96 -24.90
N VAL A 189 -20.58 -8.16 -24.86
CA VAL A 189 -21.22 -9.46 -24.58
C VAL A 189 -20.81 -10.58 -25.53
N ASP A 190 -20.31 -10.24 -26.71
CA ASP A 190 -19.77 -11.16 -27.70
C ASP A 190 -18.23 -11.29 -27.68
N GLY A 191 -17.57 -10.64 -26.71
CA GLY A 191 -16.12 -10.59 -26.55
C GLY A 191 -15.43 -9.48 -27.36
N THR A 192 -16.17 -8.67 -28.13
CA THR A 192 -15.56 -7.63 -28.95
C THR A 192 -14.94 -6.52 -28.08
N PRO A 193 -13.65 -6.17 -28.26
CA PRO A 193 -12.97 -5.18 -27.44
C PRO A 193 -13.19 -3.75 -27.94
N TYR A 194 -13.66 -2.89 -27.04
CA TYR A 194 -13.83 -1.45 -27.25
C TYR A 194 -13.08 -0.64 -26.19
N ILE A 195 -12.60 0.54 -26.57
CA ILE A 195 -12.17 1.57 -25.61
C ILE A 195 -13.06 2.79 -25.79
N PHE A 196 -13.79 3.15 -24.73
CA PHE A 196 -14.55 4.39 -24.63
C PHE A 196 -13.67 5.48 -24.04
N TYR A 197 -13.74 6.71 -24.57
CA TYR A 197 -12.83 7.79 -24.16
C TYR A 197 -13.39 9.16 -24.49
N GLY A 198 -12.87 10.20 -23.83
CA GLY A 198 -13.12 11.61 -24.17
C GLY A 198 -13.45 12.50 -22.96
N SER A 199 -13.40 13.81 -23.21
CA SER A 199 -13.85 14.87 -22.30
C SER A 199 -14.79 15.81 -23.07
N GLY A 200 -15.90 16.24 -22.47
CA GLY A 200 -17.02 16.93 -23.12
C GLY A 200 -18.00 16.01 -23.88
N GLY A 201 -17.61 14.76 -24.09
CA GLY A 201 -18.40 13.69 -24.69
C GLY A 201 -17.65 12.37 -24.68
N THR A 202 -18.33 11.29 -25.06
CA THR A 202 -17.77 9.93 -25.08
C THR A 202 -17.75 9.43 -26.52
N SER A 203 -16.55 9.13 -27.00
CA SER A 203 -16.29 8.40 -28.25
C SER A 203 -15.88 6.97 -27.93
N ALA A 204 -15.84 6.10 -28.94
CA ALA A 204 -15.28 4.77 -28.80
C ALA A 204 -14.36 4.40 -29.96
N VAL A 205 -13.44 3.48 -29.70
CA VAL A 205 -12.73 2.73 -30.73
C VAL A 205 -12.95 1.24 -30.53
N ARG A 206 -12.97 0.47 -31.61
CA ARG A 206 -12.85 -1.00 -31.57
C ARG A 206 -11.40 -1.39 -31.80
N LEU A 207 -10.88 -2.33 -31.03
CA LEU A 207 -9.55 -2.91 -31.24
C LEU A 207 -9.61 -4.12 -32.19
N ASN A 208 -8.47 -4.51 -32.74
CA ASN A 208 -8.33 -5.82 -33.37
C ASN A 208 -8.34 -6.95 -32.32
N ALA A 209 -8.54 -8.20 -32.76
CA ALA A 209 -8.75 -9.35 -31.87
C ALA A 209 -7.56 -9.65 -30.95
N ASP A 210 -6.34 -9.35 -31.37
CA ASP A 210 -5.11 -9.50 -30.59
C ASP A 210 -4.79 -8.29 -29.69
N LEU A 211 -5.63 -7.24 -29.74
CA LEU A 211 -5.55 -6.02 -28.94
C LEU A 211 -4.29 -5.19 -29.18
N THR A 212 -3.74 -5.27 -30.39
CA THR A 212 -2.49 -4.60 -30.75
C THR A 212 -2.67 -3.26 -31.47
N ALA A 213 -3.85 -2.99 -32.00
CA ALA A 213 -4.14 -1.78 -32.77
C ALA A 213 -5.62 -1.38 -32.74
N ILE A 214 -5.87 -0.10 -32.98
CA ILE A 214 -7.21 0.42 -33.24
C ILE A 214 -7.65 -0.03 -34.63
N ALA A 215 -8.79 -0.72 -34.71
CA ALA A 215 -9.36 -1.23 -35.94
C ALA A 215 -10.46 -0.30 -36.52
N GLN A 216 -11.21 0.39 -35.66
CA GLN A 216 -12.31 1.25 -36.10
C GLN A 216 -12.63 2.37 -35.09
N ASP A 217 -13.05 3.52 -35.62
CA ASP A 217 -13.44 4.72 -34.89
C ASP A 217 -14.97 4.91 -34.81
N TYR A 218 -15.46 5.35 -33.65
CA TYR A 218 -16.85 5.73 -33.38
C TYR A 218 -16.91 7.05 -32.57
N PRO A 219 -16.64 8.19 -33.21
CA PRO A 219 -16.65 9.48 -32.51
C PRO A 219 -18.03 9.89 -32.00
N ASN A 220 -18.07 10.54 -30.84
CA ASN A 220 -19.28 11.17 -30.29
C ASN A 220 -20.48 10.21 -30.16
N ILE A 221 -20.31 9.04 -29.53
CA ILE A 221 -21.44 8.14 -29.18
C ILE A 221 -22.56 8.95 -28.50
N PHE A 222 -22.18 9.73 -27.48
CA PHE A 222 -22.98 10.79 -26.88
C PHE A 222 -22.09 11.94 -26.40
N THR A 223 -22.64 13.15 -26.32
CA THR A 223 -21.95 14.36 -25.83
C THR A 223 -22.81 15.09 -24.82
N ALA A 224 -22.21 15.97 -24.02
CA ALA A 224 -22.95 16.78 -23.05
C ALA A 224 -24.11 17.56 -23.70
N ASN A 225 -23.91 18.03 -24.95
CA ASN A 225 -24.93 18.77 -25.71
C ASN A 225 -26.17 17.93 -26.06
N ASN A 226 -26.08 16.60 -26.10
CA ASN A 226 -27.25 15.74 -26.28
C ASN A 226 -28.26 15.84 -25.12
N TYR A 227 -27.84 16.40 -23.98
CA TYR A 227 -28.63 16.52 -22.76
C TYR A 227 -28.70 17.96 -22.24
N ALA A 228 -28.59 18.94 -23.16
CA ALA A 228 -28.63 20.35 -22.81
C ALA A 228 -29.89 20.68 -21.98
N GLY A 229 -29.70 21.41 -20.88
CA GLY A 229 -30.78 21.80 -19.96
C GLY A 229 -31.00 20.84 -18.78
N GLN A 230 -30.36 19.67 -18.76
CA GLN A 230 -30.37 18.81 -17.56
C GLN A 230 -29.56 19.47 -16.43
N PRO A 231 -30.12 19.61 -15.21
CA PRO A 231 -29.49 20.37 -14.13
C PRO A 231 -28.22 19.71 -13.56
N PHE A 232 -28.03 18.42 -13.85
CA PHE A 232 -26.91 17.60 -13.39
C PHE A 232 -25.83 17.41 -14.47
N ILE A 233 -25.94 18.04 -15.65
CA ILE A 233 -24.92 17.96 -16.73
C ILE A 233 -24.39 19.36 -17.03
N GLY A 234 -23.07 19.54 -16.96
CA GLY A 234 -22.41 20.79 -17.33
C GLY A 234 -20.95 20.86 -16.86
N GLY A 235 -20.19 21.79 -17.44
CA GLY A 235 -18.76 21.94 -17.12
C GLY A 235 -17.95 20.69 -17.47
N LEU A 236 -17.25 20.12 -16.48
CA LEU A 236 -16.50 18.87 -16.66
C LEU A 236 -17.45 17.74 -17.11
N PHE A 237 -16.99 16.86 -18.00
CA PHE A 237 -17.75 15.70 -18.50
C PHE A 237 -16.75 14.67 -19.03
N GLU A 238 -16.28 13.76 -18.18
CA GLU A 238 -15.17 12.84 -18.53
C GLU A 238 -15.15 11.61 -17.61
N GLY A 239 -14.03 10.87 -17.57
CA GLY A 239 -13.84 9.74 -16.66
C GLY A 239 -14.83 8.60 -16.88
N ALA A 240 -15.22 8.34 -18.12
CA ALA A 240 -16.20 7.31 -18.44
C ALA A 240 -15.72 5.92 -17.97
N GLN A 241 -16.58 5.15 -17.31
CA GLN A 241 -16.39 3.72 -17.05
C GLN A 241 -17.63 2.97 -17.53
N VAL A 242 -17.45 2.05 -18.48
CA VAL A 242 -18.55 1.35 -19.17
C VAL A 242 -18.78 -0.06 -18.60
N TYR A 243 -20.05 -0.42 -18.44
CA TYR A 243 -20.51 -1.68 -17.86
C TYR A 243 -21.67 -2.26 -18.68
N HIS A 244 -21.89 -3.57 -18.57
CA HIS A 244 -23.12 -4.21 -19.01
C HIS A 244 -23.81 -4.90 -17.83
N ILE A 245 -25.02 -4.46 -17.51
CA ILE A 245 -25.78 -4.90 -16.32
C ILE A 245 -27.23 -5.17 -16.74
N ASP A 246 -27.71 -6.38 -16.49
CA ASP A 246 -29.10 -6.79 -16.74
C ASP A 246 -29.62 -6.42 -18.15
N GLY A 247 -28.79 -6.65 -19.17
CA GLY A 247 -29.11 -6.40 -20.57
C GLY A 247 -29.07 -4.93 -20.99
N TRP A 248 -28.49 -4.04 -20.18
CA TRP A 248 -28.28 -2.64 -20.48
C TRP A 248 -26.80 -2.29 -20.42
N TYR A 249 -26.35 -1.43 -21.32
CA TYR A 249 -25.05 -0.80 -21.23
C TYR A 249 -25.16 0.45 -20.37
N TYR A 250 -24.26 0.60 -19.40
CA TYR A 250 -24.16 1.76 -18.53
C TYR A 250 -22.82 2.46 -18.72
N ALA A 251 -22.80 3.78 -18.58
CA ALA A 251 -21.58 4.56 -18.46
C ALA A 251 -21.66 5.47 -17.23
N VAL A 252 -20.70 5.32 -16.32
CA VAL A 252 -20.51 6.22 -15.17
C VAL A 252 -19.63 7.37 -15.61
N ILE A 253 -20.07 8.61 -15.37
CA ILE A 253 -19.34 9.81 -15.79
C ILE A 253 -19.33 10.82 -14.64
N ILE A 254 -18.18 11.47 -14.47
CA ILE A 254 -18.06 12.66 -13.63
C ILE A 254 -18.53 13.89 -14.40
N THR A 255 -19.26 14.76 -13.71
CA THR A 255 -19.55 16.10 -14.22
C THR A 255 -19.43 17.17 -13.14
N TRP A 256 -19.22 18.41 -13.57
CA TRP A 256 -19.05 19.54 -12.66
C TRP A 256 -19.78 20.79 -13.16
N PRO A 257 -21.12 20.84 -13.04
CA PRO A 257 -21.91 22.00 -13.42
C PRO A 257 -21.50 23.24 -12.63
N SER A 258 -21.54 24.41 -13.27
CA SER A 258 -21.16 25.68 -12.64
C SER A 258 -21.99 25.97 -11.39
N GLY A 259 -21.31 26.37 -10.31
CA GLY A 259 -21.94 26.63 -9.01
C GLY A 259 -22.34 25.38 -8.23
N GLN A 260 -22.08 24.18 -8.75
CA GLN A 260 -22.31 22.91 -8.07
C GLN A 260 -20.98 22.21 -7.73
N GLY A 261 -21.06 21.14 -6.93
CA GLY A 261 -19.94 20.24 -6.72
C GLY A 261 -19.78 19.24 -7.86
N ARG A 262 -18.62 18.56 -7.87
CA ARG A 262 -18.41 17.34 -8.67
C ARG A 262 -19.46 16.31 -8.30
N GLN A 263 -20.07 15.68 -9.30
CA GLN A 263 -21.19 14.76 -9.12
C GLN A 263 -21.16 13.62 -10.13
N VAL A 264 -21.83 12.51 -9.82
CA VAL A 264 -21.91 11.32 -10.68
C VAL A 264 -23.19 11.35 -11.50
N VAL A 265 -23.03 11.18 -12.80
CA VAL A 265 -24.13 10.95 -13.74
C VAL A 265 -23.97 9.57 -14.34
N MET A 266 -25.09 8.86 -14.42
CA MET A 266 -25.18 7.57 -15.07
C MET A 266 -25.88 7.74 -16.42
N PHE A 267 -25.31 7.13 -17.45
CA PHE A 267 -25.95 6.96 -18.75
C PHE A 267 -26.29 5.50 -18.96
N ARG A 268 -27.40 5.19 -19.64
CA ARG A 268 -27.70 3.81 -20.05
C ARG A 268 -28.33 3.71 -21.43
N SER A 269 -28.11 2.60 -22.12
CA SER A 269 -28.72 2.27 -23.41
C SER A 269 -28.86 0.77 -23.63
N LYS A 270 -29.76 0.35 -24.52
CA LYS A 270 -29.76 -1.01 -25.09
C LYS A 270 -28.76 -1.17 -26.24
N ASP A 271 -28.26 -0.06 -26.76
CA ASP A 271 -27.34 0.00 -27.90
C ASP A 271 -25.97 0.51 -27.43
N LEU A 272 -24.95 -0.36 -27.35
CA LEU A 272 -23.60 -0.01 -26.90
C LEU A 272 -23.02 1.19 -27.67
N LEU A 273 -23.06 1.13 -29.01
CA LEU A 273 -22.54 2.17 -29.88
C LEU A 273 -23.58 3.28 -30.19
N GLY A 274 -24.71 3.24 -29.51
CA GLY A 274 -25.78 4.24 -29.57
C GLY A 274 -26.16 4.64 -30.99
N ARG A 275 -25.83 5.87 -31.37
CA ARG A 275 -26.18 6.43 -32.69
C ARG A 275 -25.67 5.61 -33.88
N TYR A 276 -24.60 4.83 -33.70
CA TYR A 276 -24.03 4.02 -34.78
C TYR A 276 -24.82 2.75 -35.09
N THR A 277 -25.63 2.27 -34.14
CA THR A 277 -26.51 1.11 -34.33
C THR A 277 -27.98 1.50 -34.43
N SER A 278 -28.35 2.70 -33.96
CA SER A 278 -29.72 3.19 -34.02
C SER A 278 -30.16 3.61 -35.43
N THR A 279 -31.45 3.42 -35.73
CA THR A 279 -32.09 3.95 -36.93
C THR A 279 -32.01 5.48 -36.96
N GLY A 280 -31.45 6.04 -38.04
CA GLY A 280 -31.38 7.49 -38.25
C GLY A 280 -30.29 8.21 -37.47
N GLY A 281 -29.41 7.49 -36.77
CA GLY A 281 -28.26 8.11 -36.09
C GLY A 281 -28.60 8.88 -34.82
N VAL A 282 -29.67 8.48 -34.11
CA VAL A 282 -30.16 9.16 -32.91
C VAL A 282 -29.38 8.73 -31.67
N ASN A 283 -29.18 9.65 -30.72
CA ASN A 283 -28.65 9.26 -29.41
C ASN A 283 -29.69 8.39 -28.67
N THR A 284 -29.30 7.18 -28.28
CA THR A 284 -30.17 6.23 -27.56
C THR A 284 -29.88 6.16 -26.06
N TYR A 285 -28.85 6.86 -25.59
CA TYR A 285 -28.52 6.89 -24.17
C TYR A 285 -29.50 7.78 -23.39
N GLU A 286 -30.03 7.23 -22.31
CA GLU A 286 -30.76 7.96 -21.26
C GLU A 286 -29.76 8.42 -20.20
N ALA A 287 -30.03 9.55 -19.51
CA ALA A 287 -29.14 10.11 -18.49
C ALA A 287 -29.88 10.38 -17.17
N ARG A 288 -29.21 10.13 -16.04
CA ARG A 288 -29.70 10.44 -14.69
C ARG A 288 -28.55 10.85 -13.77
N GLY A 289 -28.71 11.95 -13.02
CA GLY A 289 -27.84 12.27 -11.88
C GLY A 289 -28.09 11.27 -10.75
N VAL A 290 -27.05 10.58 -10.30
CA VAL A 290 -27.16 9.45 -9.34
C VAL A 290 -26.45 9.71 -8.01
N LEU A 291 -25.58 10.72 -7.94
CA LEU A 291 -24.95 11.19 -6.71
C LEU A 291 -24.49 12.64 -6.84
N ASN A 292 -25.00 13.53 -5.98
CA ASN A 292 -24.50 14.89 -5.79
C ASN A 292 -24.41 15.16 -4.28
N SER A 293 -23.35 14.64 -3.66
CA SER A 293 -23.15 14.76 -2.21
C SER A 293 -21.66 14.91 -1.90
N ASN A 294 -21.30 16.02 -1.25
CA ASN A 294 -19.94 16.30 -0.76
C ASN A 294 -18.79 16.18 -1.78
N GLY A 295 -19.09 16.24 -3.08
CA GLY A 295 -18.10 16.17 -4.15
C GLY A 295 -17.57 14.76 -4.43
N PHE A 296 -18.20 13.72 -3.89
CA PHE A 296 -17.87 12.34 -4.25
C PHE A 296 -18.31 12.04 -5.67
N ALA A 297 -17.34 11.84 -6.56
CA ALA A 297 -17.59 11.53 -7.96
C ALA A 297 -16.35 10.96 -8.65
N GLN A 298 -16.51 10.53 -9.90
CA GLN A 298 -15.52 9.82 -10.71
C GLN A 298 -15.04 8.51 -10.08
N GLY A 299 -14.98 7.45 -10.89
CA GLY A 299 -14.58 6.14 -10.42
C GLY A 299 -15.44 5.05 -11.02
N SER A 300 -15.61 3.94 -10.31
CA SER A 300 -16.15 2.70 -10.87
C SER A 300 -17.37 2.17 -10.10
N LEU A 301 -18.21 1.39 -10.79
CA LEU A 301 -19.16 0.49 -10.14
C LEU A 301 -18.45 -0.79 -9.73
N VAL A 302 -18.80 -1.30 -8.55
CA VAL A 302 -18.22 -2.50 -7.97
C VAL A 302 -19.32 -3.50 -7.64
N PRO A 303 -19.33 -4.68 -8.27
CA PRO A 303 -20.29 -5.74 -7.96
C PRO A 303 -19.84 -6.58 -6.75
N ILE A 304 -20.80 -6.98 -5.92
CA ILE A 304 -20.61 -7.88 -4.79
C ILE A 304 -21.67 -8.98 -4.88
N SER A 305 -21.22 -10.23 -4.97
CA SER A 305 -22.11 -11.38 -5.09
C SER A 305 -22.82 -11.66 -3.77
N ARG A 306 -24.14 -11.89 -3.80
CA ARG A 306 -24.90 -12.30 -2.61
C ARG A 306 -24.87 -13.82 -2.43
N ALA A 307 -24.82 -14.27 -1.17
CA ALA A 307 -24.85 -15.70 -0.82
C ALA A 307 -26.12 -16.45 -1.28
N GLY A 308 -27.21 -15.73 -1.60
CA GLY A 308 -28.47 -16.28 -2.15
C GLY A 308 -28.67 -16.06 -3.65
N GLY A 309 -27.66 -15.57 -4.37
CA GLY A 309 -27.75 -15.15 -5.76
C GLY A 309 -28.10 -13.67 -5.95
N GLY A 310 -27.71 -13.13 -7.10
CA GLY A 310 -27.79 -11.69 -7.42
C GLY A 310 -26.59 -10.88 -6.96
N THR A 311 -26.61 -9.59 -7.29
CA THR A 311 -25.47 -8.67 -7.13
C THR A 311 -25.90 -7.43 -6.38
N ASP A 312 -25.19 -7.12 -5.30
CA ASP A 312 -25.18 -5.78 -4.71
C ASP A 312 -24.14 -4.92 -5.43
N TRP A 313 -24.46 -3.65 -5.64
CA TRP A 313 -23.58 -2.72 -6.33
C TRP A 313 -23.17 -1.60 -5.39
N HIS A 314 -21.92 -1.22 -5.49
CA HIS A 314 -21.35 -0.06 -4.82
C HIS A 314 -20.70 0.86 -5.86
N GLY A 315 -20.55 2.13 -5.52
CA GLY A 315 -19.71 3.07 -6.24
C GLY A 315 -18.40 3.23 -5.48
N MET A 316 -17.28 2.96 -6.13
CA MET A 316 -15.95 3.36 -5.64
C MET A 316 -15.61 4.68 -6.32
N PHE A 317 -15.94 5.79 -5.64
CA PHE A 317 -15.70 7.15 -6.12
C PHE A 317 -14.58 7.82 -5.32
N PHE A 318 -14.21 9.06 -5.64
CA PHE A 318 -13.30 9.83 -4.80
C PHE A 318 -13.77 11.25 -4.57
N ARG A 319 -13.16 11.91 -3.57
CA ARG A 319 -13.43 13.32 -3.22
C ARG A 319 -12.14 14.12 -3.17
N ASP A 320 -12.18 15.32 -3.74
CA ASP A 320 -11.11 16.31 -3.59
C ASP A 320 -11.02 16.78 -2.13
N THR A 321 -9.96 16.34 -1.43
CA THR A 321 -9.69 16.61 -0.01
C THR A 321 -8.28 17.17 0.17
N PHE A 322 -7.90 18.05 -0.74
CA PHE A 322 -6.60 18.73 -0.68
C PHE A 322 -6.44 19.49 0.65
N PRO A 323 -5.21 19.55 1.18
CA PRO A 323 -3.95 19.13 0.57
C PRO A 323 -3.58 17.65 0.70
N ILE A 324 -4.39 16.80 1.35
CA ILE A 324 -4.14 15.34 1.42
C ILE A 324 -4.16 14.74 0.02
N GLY A 325 -5.13 15.14 -0.80
CA GLY A 325 -5.30 14.68 -2.18
C GLY A 325 -6.74 14.31 -2.48
N ARG A 326 -6.91 13.39 -3.43
CA ARG A 326 -8.17 12.89 -3.96
C ARG A 326 -8.39 11.49 -3.36
N ILE A 327 -9.35 11.39 -2.45
CA ILE A 327 -9.43 10.24 -1.54
C ILE A 327 -10.66 9.35 -1.82
N PRO A 328 -10.52 8.02 -1.90
CA PRO A 328 -11.59 7.07 -2.24
C PRO A 328 -12.76 7.07 -1.26
N ALA A 329 -13.94 6.65 -1.74
CA ALA A 329 -15.12 6.35 -0.95
C ALA A 329 -15.89 5.20 -1.59
N LEU A 330 -16.07 4.11 -0.83
CA LEU A 330 -16.96 3.02 -1.17
C LEU A 330 -18.37 3.36 -0.68
N ILE A 331 -19.32 3.50 -1.61
CA ILE A 331 -20.67 3.99 -1.32
C ILE A 331 -21.71 2.97 -1.84
N PRO A 332 -22.61 2.43 -0.99
CA PRO A 332 -23.62 1.47 -1.43
C PRO A 332 -24.63 2.09 -2.40
N ALA A 333 -25.13 1.30 -3.36
CA ALA A 333 -26.21 1.69 -4.25
C ALA A 333 -27.50 0.92 -3.95
N THR A 334 -28.62 1.65 -3.94
CA THR A 334 -29.97 1.08 -4.03
C THR A 334 -30.49 1.24 -5.44
N TRP A 335 -31.01 0.16 -6.04
CA TRP A 335 -31.51 0.17 -7.42
C TRP A 335 -33.03 0.22 -7.49
N GLN A 336 -33.56 1.09 -8.35
CA GLN A 336 -34.98 1.18 -8.68
C GLN A 336 -35.15 1.43 -10.18
N ASP A 337 -35.98 0.65 -10.84
CA ASP A 337 -36.28 0.75 -12.28
C ASP A 337 -35.02 0.79 -13.18
N GLY A 338 -34.00 0.01 -12.80
CA GLY A 338 -32.71 -0.05 -13.49
C GLY A 338 -31.84 1.20 -13.33
N TRP A 339 -31.99 1.95 -12.24
CA TRP A 339 -31.12 3.08 -11.91
C TRP A 339 -30.62 3.00 -10.46
N PRO A 340 -29.33 3.28 -10.20
CA PRO A 340 -28.81 3.35 -8.85
C PRO A 340 -29.07 4.72 -8.21
N THR A 341 -29.23 4.71 -6.88
CA THR A 341 -29.05 5.88 -6.01
C THR A 341 -28.01 5.53 -4.97
N PHE A 342 -26.97 6.35 -4.84
CA PHE A 342 -25.84 6.08 -3.94
C PHE A 342 -26.02 6.68 -2.55
N GLY A 343 -25.52 5.97 -1.53
CA GLY A 343 -25.58 6.37 -0.12
C GLY A 343 -26.98 6.22 0.46
N THR A 344 -27.25 6.94 1.55
CA THR A 344 -28.57 6.91 2.19
C THR A 344 -29.51 7.87 1.47
N ASN A 345 -30.21 7.38 0.45
CA ASN A 345 -31.10 8.17 -0.41
C ASN A 345 -30.41 9.38 -1.07
N GLY A 346 -29.20 9.17 -1.62
CA GLY A 346 -28.43 10.22 -2.29
C GLY A 346 -27.54 11.05 -1.36
N VAL A 347 -27.54 10.78 -0.06
CA VAL A 347 -26.75 11.51 0.95
C VAL A 347 -25.56 10.69 1.42
N VAL A 348 -24.37 11.28 1.36
CA VAL A 348 -23.10 10.69 1.79
C VAL A 348 -22.34 11.71 2.65
N PRO A 349 -22.46 11.68 3.99
CA PRO A 349 -21.72 12.58 4.87
C PRO A 349 -20.20 12.31 4.80
N VAL A 350 -19.39 13.37 4.88
CA VAL A 350 -17.95 13.21 5.14
C VAL A 350 -17.78 12.68 6.56
N ASN A 351 -16.96 11.64 6.71
CA ASN A 351 -16.83 10.80 7.91
C ASN A 351 -18.11 10.05 8.30
N GLY A 352 -19.06 9.89 7.37
CA GLY A 352 -20.24 9.05 7.58
C GLY A 352 -19.86 7.57 7.65
N LEU A 353 -20.52 6.82 8.52
CA LEU A 353 -20.29 5.38 8.70
C LEU A 353 -21.20 4.56 7.77
N PHE A 354 -20.63 3.50 7.20
CA PHE A 354 -21.33 2.46 6.44
C PHE A 354 -20.96 1.08 6.97
N ASP A 355 -21.88 0.13 6.83
CA ASP A 355 -21.61 -1.28 7.10
C ASP A 355 -20.60 -1.82 6.09
N LYS A 356 -19.65 -2.65 6.54
CA LYS A 356 -18.76 -3.36 5.63
C LYS A 356 -19.60 -4.27 4.74
N PRO A 357 -19.45 -4.21 3.41
CA PRO A 357 -20.28 -5.01 2.52
C PRO A 357 -19.88 -6.49 2.53
N ILE A 358 -18.65 -6.80 2.96
CA ILE A 358 -18.11 -8.15 3.08
C ILE A 358 -17.57 -8.30 4.50
N ARG A 359 -18.01 -9.36 5.18
CA ARG A 359 -17.52 -9.76 6.50
C ARG A 359 -16.58 -10.94 6.35
N LEU A 360 -15.42 -10.84 6.99
CA LEU A 360 -14.42 -11.91 6.99
C LEU A 360 -14.45 -12.64 8.34
N SER A 361 -13.69 -13.74 8.45
CA SER A 361 -13.45 -14.30 9.77
C SER A 361 -12.72 -13.28 10.66
N PRO A 362 -12.85 -13.33 12.00
CA PRO A 362 -12.18 -12.38 12.89
C PRO A 362 -10.66 -12.27 12.67
N ALA A 363 -10.00 -13.39 12.39
CA ALA A 363 -8.56 -13.40 12.10
C ALA A 363 -8.24 -12.71 10.77
N GLU A 364 -9.03 -12.95 9.71
CA GLU A 364 -8.90 -12.26 8.43
C GLU A 364 -9.21 -10.76 8.58
N GLU A 365 -10.26 -10.38 9.33
CA GLU A 365 -10.55 -8.96 9.61
C GLU A 365 -9.39 -8.29 10.35
N ALA A 366 -8.76 -8.97 11.32
CA ALA A 366 -7.60 -8.46 12.03
C ALA A 366 -6.39 -8.25 11.10
N PHE A 367 -6.12 -9.19 10.20
CA PHE A 367 -5.01 -9.11 9.25
C PHE A 367 -5.24 -8.06 8.15
N GLU A 368 -6.41 -8.07 7.52
CA GLU A 368 -6.74 -7.08 6.48
C GLU A 368 -6.65 -5.66 7.04
N ARG A 369 -7.06 -5.41 8.27
CA ARG A 369 -6.93 -4.10 8.92
C ARG A 369 -5.50 -3.61 9.10
N GLN A 370 -4.48 -4.49 9.02
CA GLN A 370 -3.07 -4.09 9.08
C GLN A 370 -2.53 -3.62 7.72
N LYS A 371 -3.24 -3.91 6.62
CA LYS A 371 -2.84 -3.52 5.27
C LYS A 371 -2.86 -2.01 5.09
N SER A 372 -1.81 -1.49 4.46
CA SER A 372 -1.57 -0.06 4.30
C SER A 372 -0.94 0.23 2.95
N ILE A 373 -1.12 1.46 2.48
CA ILE A 373 -0.44 1.98 1.28
C ILE A 373 0.74 2.91 1.62
N VAL A 374 1.09 2.98 2.90
CA VAL A 374 2.25 3.68 3.46
C VAL A 374 2.87 2.81 4.55
N ALA A 375 4.19 2.85 4.70
CA ALA A 375 4.94 2.02 5.64
C ALA A 375 6.15 2.75 6.22
N SER A 376 6.56 2.36 7.42
CA SER A 376 7.91 2.69 7.90
C SER A 376 8.92 1.77 7.23
N ASP A 377 10.18 2.20 7.12
CA ASP A 377 11.24 1.47 6.44
C ASP A 377 12.56 1.64 7.19
N ASP A 378 13.35 0.57 7.31
CA ASP A 378 14.71 0.55 7.89
C ASP A 378 15.80 0.33 6.81
N PHE A 379 15.41 0.34 5.54
CA PHE A 379 16.29 0.27 4.38
C PHE A 379 17.19 -0.97 4.34
N ALA A 380 16.75 -2.10 4.89
CA ALA A 380 17.48 -3.35 4.94
C ALA A 380 17.70 -4.08 3.59
N ASN A 381 17.13 -3.57 2.49
CA ASN A 381 17.19 -4.17 1.15
C ASN A 381 16.62 -5.60 1.07
N ASP A 382 15.57 -5.89 1.84
CA ASP A 382 14.93 -7.20 1.98
C ASP A 382 13.60 -7.33 1.22
N ALA A 383 13.13 -6.23 0.61
CA ALA A 383 11.98 -6.24 -0.28
C ALA A 383 12.19 -7.25 -1.43
N PRO A 384 11.16 -8.03 -1.82
CA PRO A 384 11.29 -9.01 -2.89
C PRO A 384 11.47 -8.34 -4.27
N HIS A 385 12.04 -9.09 -5.21
CA HIS A 385 12.06 -8.68 -6.63
C HIS A 385 10.65 -8.55 -7.19
N ARG A 386 10.44 -7.56 -8.05
CA ARG A 386 9.15 -7.32 -8.72
C ARG A 386 9.32 -7.26 -10.23
N ALA A 387 8.53 -8.03 -10.96
CA ALA A 387 8.69 -8.21 -12.40
C ALA A 387 8.44 -6.94 -13.23
N TYR A 388 7.69 -5.95 -12.71
CA TYR A 388 7.52 -4.66 -13.40
C TYR A 388 8.85 -3.88 -13.56
N GLN A 389 9.89 -4.22 -12.78
CA GLN A 389 11.23 -3.64 -12.85
C GLN A 389 12.05 -4.20 -14.02
N ASP A 390 11.58 -5.28 -14.65
CA ASP A 390 12.32 -5.98 -15.71
C ASP A 390 11.99 -5.46 -17.13
N GLU A 391 11.22 -4.38 -17.25
CA GLU A 391 10.85 -3.77 -18.54
C GLU A 391 12.11 -3.41 -19.33
N GLN A 392 12.20 -3.94 -20.55
CA GLN A 392 13.36 -3.74 -21.42
C GLN A 392 13.19 -2.50 -22.28
N TRP A 393 14.21 -1.64 -22.29
CA TRP A 393 14.24 -0.43 -23.08
C TRP A 393 15.32 -0.47 -24.14
N THR A 394 14.99 -0.01 -25.35
CA THR A 394 16.03 0.34 -26.33
C THR A 394 16.58 1.71 -25.96
N VAL A 395 17.83 1.74 -25.50
CA VAL A 395 18.50 2.97 -25.04
C VAL A 395 19.17 3.67 -26.23
N PRO A 396 18.68 4.84 -26.67
CA PRO A 396 19.31 5.57 -27.77
C PRO A 396 20.57 6.30 -27.30
N ALA A 397 21.65 6.30 -28.10
CA ALA A 397 22.78 7.18 -27.85
C ALA A 397 22.34 8.66 -27.91
N PRO A 398 22.85 9.54 -27.02
CA PRO A 398 23.96 9.35 -26.09
C PRO A 398 23.55 8.96 -24.65
N LEU A 399 22.33 8.48 -24.41
CA LEU A 399 21.90 8.08 -23.06
C LEU A 399 22.75 6.92 -22.54
N ASP A 400 23.22 7.03 -21.30
CA ASP A 400 24.00 6.00 -20.62
C ASP A 400 23.07 4.87 -20.13
N PRO A 401 23.23 3.62 -20.60
CA PRO A 401 22.41 2.50 -20.14
C PRO A 401 22.46 2.27 -18.63
N ALA A 402 23.55 2.67 -17.95
CA ALA A 402 23.67 2.54 -16.50
C ALA A 402 22.66 3.40 -15.72
N GLU A 403 22.11 4.47 -16.33
CA GLU A 403 21.06 5.30 -15.72
C GLU A 403 19.80 4.50 -15.38
N ILE A 404 19.47 3.49 -16.19
CA ILE A 404 18.24 2.69 -16.04
C ILE A 404 18.50 1.25 -15.62
N ALA A 405 19.76 0.81 -15.60
CA ALA A 405 20.12 -0.55 -15.20
C ALA A 405 19.76 -0.79 -13.72
N PRO A 406 19.27 -1.99 -13.36
CA PRO A 406 19.10 -2.35 -11.95
C PRO A 406 20.44 -2.29 -11.20
N ASN A 407 20.43 -1.71 -10.00
CA ASN A 407 21.62 -1.56 -9.15
C ASN A 407 21.66 -2.55 -7.97
N GLY A 408 20.71 -3.51 -7.92
CA GLY A 408 20.59 -4.49 -6.82
C GLY A 408 19.79 -4.01 -5.60
N SER A 409 19.38 -2.74 -5.58
CA SER A 409 18.57 -2.16 -4.51
C SER A 409 17.08 -2.43 -4.75
N ARG A 410 16.35 -2.76 -3.69
CA ARG A 410 14.94 -3.16 -3.68
C ARG A 410 14.19 -2.35 -2.65
N LEU A 411 13.21 -1.58 -3.11
CA LEU A 411 12.34 -0.77 -2.28
C LEU A 411 10.98 -1.43 -2.13
N ASP A 412 10.37 -1.27 -0.97
CA ASP A 412 8.98 -1.65 -0.75
C ASP A 412 8.01 -0.88 -1.65
N LEU A 413 6.84 -1.49 -1.90
CA LEU A 413 5.82 -0.98 -2.83
C LEU A 413 5.18 0.34 -2.41
N ALA A 414 5.39 0.81 -1.17
CA ALA A 414 4.90 2.12 -0.73
C ALA A 414 5.67 3.28 -1.39
N TRP A 415 6.88 3.02 -1.88
CA TRP A 415 7.80 4.01 -2.40
C TRP A 415 7.58 4.34 -3.87
N GLU A 416 7.54 5.64 -4.16
CA GLU A 416 7.56 6.16 -5.52
C GLU A 416 8.52 7.35 -5.60
N TRP A 417 9.35 7.37 -6.64
CA TRP A 417 10.21 8.47 -7.02
C TRP A 417 9.41 9.59 -7.68
N ASN A 418 9.79 10.84 -7.39
CA ASN A 418 9.41 11.97 -8.20
C ASN A 418 10.15 11.90 -9.55
N HIS A 419 9.43 11.58 -10.63
CA HIS A 419 10.01 11.22 -11.93
C HIS A 419 10.82 9.91 -11.89
N ALA A 420 11.22 9.40 -13.04
CA ALA A 420 12.05 8.19 -13.11
C ALA A 420 13.44 8.44 -12.51
N PRO A 421 13.91 7.56 -11.62
CA PRO A 421 15.19 7.74 -10.94
C PRO A 421 16.38 7.58 -11.90
N ASP A 422 17.53 8.09 -11.50
CA ASP A 422 18.84 7.70 -12.03
C ASP A 422 19.45 6.63 -11.12
N ASN A 423 19.49 5.38 -11.58
CA ASN A 423 19.88 4.22 -10.77
C ASN A 423 21.36 4.22 -10.38
N ARG A 424 22.18 5.10 -10.96
CA ARG A 424 23.59 5.28 -10.58
C ARG A 424 23.76 6.05 -9.28
N TYR A 425 22.72 6.76 -8.83
CA TYR A 425 22.81 7.78 -7.79
C TYR A 425 21.88 7.54 -6.60
N TRP A 426 21.40 6.31 -6.44
CA TRP A 426 20.79 5.83 -5.21
C TRP A 426 21.21 4.37 -4.96
N SER A 427 21.29 3.95 -3.70
CA SER A 427 21.70 2.58 -3.37
C SER A 427 21.24 2.17 -1.99
N LEU A 428 20.81 0.91 -1.84
CA LEU A 428 20.63 0.19 -0.59
C LEU A 428 21.74 -0.86 -0.35
N THR A 429 22.69 -0.97 -1.29
CA THR A 429 23.77 -1.96 -1.27
C THR A 429 25.15 -1.35 -1.03
N ASP A 430 25.27 -0.03 -1.14
CA ASP A 430 26.52 0.69 -0.86
C ASP A 430 26.85 0.69 0.63
N ARG A 431 25.82 0.60 1.47
CA ARG A 431 25.88 0.53 2.93
C ARG A 431 24.63 -0.21 3.44
N ASP A 432 24.82 -1.44 3.92
CA ASP A 432 23.72 -2.28 4.42
C ASP A 432 22.92 -1.55 5.52
N GLY A 433 21.58 -1.53 5.38
CA GLY A 433 20.66 -0.87 6.31
C GLY A 433 20.56 0.66 6.13
N TRP A 434 21.05 1.20 5.00
CA TRP A 434 20.99 2.64 4.73
C TRP A 434 20.62 2.91 3.28
N LEU A 435 19.70 3.85 3.06
CA LEU A 435 19.47 4.44 1.75
C LEU A 435 20.51 5.53 1.49
N ARG A 436 21.41 5.31 0.54
CA ARG A 436 22.31 6.34 0.03
C ARG A 436 21.66 7.10 -1.11
N LEU A 437 21.59 8.43 -1.01
CA LEU A 437 21.27 9.32 -2.13
C LEU A 437 22.50 10.16 -2.51
N THR A 438 22.97 10.03 -3.75
CA THR A 438 24.12 10.77 -4.27
C THR A 438 23.65 11.90 -5.18
N ALA A 439 24.20 13.09 -5.04
CA ALA A 439 23.91 14.21 -5.93
C ALA A 439 24.57 13.97 -7.31
N GLY A 440 23.81 13.38 -8.24
CA GLY A 440 24.27 13.03 -9.58
C GLY A 440 24.34 14.21 -10.56
N THR A 441 23.59 15.28 -10.29
CA THR A 441 23.49 16.47 -11.15
C THR A 441 23.48 17.75 -10.33
N VAL A 442 23.95 18.85 -10.92
CA VAL A 442 23.81 20.19 -10.35
C VAL A 442 22.50 20.81 -10.84
N VAL A 443 21.67 21.27 -9.91
CA VAL A 443 20.43 21.99 -10.24
C VAL A 443 20.74 23.33 -10.90
N THR A 444 19.88 23.74 -11.82
CA THR A 444 20.15 24.89 -12.72
C THR A 444 19.20 26.06 -12.48
N GLY A 445 17.99 25.79 -11.99
CA GLY A 445 16.91 26.76 -11.94
C GLY A 445 16.36 27.14 -13.33
N GLN A 446 16.65 26.33 -14.36
CA GLN A 446 16.31 26.61 -15.75
C GLN A 446 15.25 25.64 -16.33
N TYR A 447 14.71 24.72 -15.52
CA TYR A 447 13.74 23.75 -16.02
C TYR A 447 12.40 24.40 -16.37
N VAL A 448 11.89 24.05 -17.55
CA VAL A 448 10.68 24.65 -18.12
C VAL A 448 9.43 23.92 -17.67
N TYR A 449 8.49 24.62 -17.03
CA TYR A 449 7.19 24.05 -16.67
C TYR A 449 6.28 23.97 -17.89
N THR A 450 6.30 22.84 -18.60
CA THR A 450 5.62 22.66 -19.89
C THR A 450 4.10 22.70 -19.82
N LYS A 451 3.49 22.24 -18.73
CA LYS A 451 2.01 22.19 -18.58
C LYS A 451 1.37 23.55 -18.26
N LEU A 452 2.08 24.47 -17.59
CA LEU A 452 1.47 25.71 -17.08
C LEU A 452 1.88 26.96 -17.85
N SER A 453 3.17 27.25 -17.93
CA SER A 453 3.64 28.54 -18.46
C SER A 453 4.61 28.41 -19.62
N ASN A 454 5.16 27.21 -19.86
CA ASN A 454 6.23 26.97 -20.81
C ASN A 454 7.43 27.93 -20.59
N ARG A 455 7.74 28.27 -19.33
CA ARG A 455 8.91 29.06 -18.91
C ARG A 455 9.71 28.34 -17.83
N ALA A 456 10.95 28.78 -17.63
CA ALA A 456 11.79 28.35 -16.52
C ALA A 456 11.20 28.83 -15.19
N GLU A 457 10.50 27.95 -14.47
CA GLU A 457 9.79 28.30 -13.23
C GLU A 457 9.77 27.17 -12.18
N LEU A 458 10.65 26.18 -12.31
CA LEU A 458 10.84 25.16 -11.28
C LEU A 458 11.79 25.66 -10.18
N ALA A 459 11.45 25.29 -8.93
CA ALA A 459 12.36 25.39 -7.80
C ALA A 459 13.54 24.41 -7.97
N TRP A 460 14.68 24.63 -7.30
CA TRP A 460 15.78 23.67 -7.30
C TRP A 460 15.35 22.32 -6.73
N PHE A 461 14.52 22.32 -5.69
CA PHE A 461 13.89 21.12 -5.16
C PHE A 461 13.02 20.41 -6.20
N GLU A 462 12.30 21.13 -7.06
CA GLU A 462 11.53 20.51 -8.15
C GLU A 462 12.42 19.97 -9.29
N GLU A 463 13.67 20.43 -9.40
CA GLU A 463 14.67 19.89 -10.32
C GLU A 463 15.44 18.68 -9.75
N ALA A 464 15.27 18.38 -8.45
CA ALA A 464 16.01 17.34 -7.76
C ALA A 464 15.53 15.94 -8.17
N ARG A 465 16.33 15.28 -9.03
CA ARG A 465 16.20 13.84 -9.32
C ARG A 465 16.41 13.01 -8.05
N ASN A 466 15.89 11.78 -8.06
CA ASN A 466 16.00 10.83 -6.95
C ASN A 466 15.41 11.37 -5.62
N THR A 467 14.34 12.17 -5.71
CA THR A 467 13.48 12.43 -4.54
C THR A 467 12.57 11.23 -4.32
N LEU A 468 12.83 10.45 -3.26
CA LEU A 468 12.08 9.24 -2.91
C LEU A 468 10.92 9.60 -1.97
N SER A 469 9.69 9.12 -2.23
CA SER A 469 8.53 9.59 -1.45
C SER A 469 7.43 8.57 -1.25
N GLN A 470 6.68 8.72 -0.15
CA GLN A 470 5.41 8.05 0.07
C GLN A 470 4.24 9.05 0.08
N ARG A 471 3.02 8.53 -0.07
CA ARG A 471 1.78 9.29 0.10
C ARG A 471 1.68 9.88 1.50
N THR A 472 1.04 11.04 1.63
CA THR A 472 0.59 11.50 2.95
C THR A 472 -0.67 10.77 3.40
N PHE A 473 -0.92 10.74 4.71
CA PHE A 473 -2.19 10.29 5.26
C PHE A 473 -2.76 11.29 6.29
N GLY A 474 -4.09 11.40 6.29
CA GLY A 474 -4.84 12.27 7.19
C GLY A 474 -5.46 11.53 8.38
N PRO A 475 -5.89 12.26 9.42
CA PRO A 475 -5.82 13.73 9.54
C PRO A 475 -4.48 14.26 10.08
N ARG A 476 -3.58 13.38 10.53
CA ARG A 476 -2.28 13.73 11.11
C ARG A 476 -1.26 12.67 10.73
N GLN A 477 -0.08 13.14 10.36
CA GLN A 477 1.04 12.28 10.03
C GLN A 477 2.31 12.88 10.61
N SER A 478 3.13 12.04 11.20
CA SER A 478 4.47 12.37 11.63
C SER A 478 5.45 11.49 10.89
N VAL A 479 6.53 12.08 10.40
CA VAL A 479 7.62 11.37 9.69
C VAL A 479 8.95 11.80 10.27
N GLN A 480 9.83 10.85 10.54
CA GLN A 480 11.22 11.14 10.91
C GLN A 480 12.20 10.26 10.16
N THR A 481 13.45 10.73 10.10
CA THR A 481 14.59 9.99 9.58
C THR A 481 15.87 10.41 10.29
N ARG A 482 16.87 9.54 10.33
CA ARG A 482 18.26 9.87 10.69
C ARG A 482 19.12 9.96 9.43
N MET A 483 19.93 11.00 9.35
CA MET A 483 20.83 11.26 8.22
C MET A 483 22.29 11.24 8.66
N ASP A 484 23.13 10.49 7.96
CA ASP A 484 24.59 10.64 7.98
C ASP A 484 25.01 11.65 6.90
N ILE A 485 25.61 12.75 7.33
CA ILE A 485 25.95 13.92 6.50
C ILE A 485 27.45 14.03 6.23
N THR A 486 28.23 13.00 6.55
CA THR A 486 29.69 12.99 6.35
C THR A 486 30.08 13.06 4.88
N GLY A 487 29.26 12.47 4.01
CA GLY A 487 29.46 12.41 2.56
C GLY A 487 29.12 13.70 1.80
N MET A 488 28.57 14.72 2.47
CA MET A 488 28.14 15.95 1.82
C MET A 488 29.32 16.78 1.28
N LYS A 489 29.13 17.39 0.11
CA LYS A 489 30.03 18.36 -0.51
C LYS A 489 29.45 19.78 -0.47
N ASN A 490 30.30 20.78 -0.76
CA ASN A 490 29.83 22.15 -0.81
C ASN A 490 28.77 22.32 -1.90
N GLY A 491 27.66 22.96 -1.53
CA GLY A 491 26.50 23.13 -2.39
C GLY A 491 25.43 22.04 -2.23
N ASP A 492 25.67 20.97 -1.46
CA ASP A 492 24.66 19.94 -1.22
C ASP A 492 23.53 20.44 -0.31
N VAL A 493 22.32 19.99 -0.62
CA VAL A 493 21.09 20.20 0.14
C VAL A 493 20.36 18.86 0.26
N ALA A 494 20.20 18.36 1.47
CA ALA A 494 19.57 17.07 1.72
C ALA A 494 18.65 17.09 2.94
N GLY A 495 17.54 16.38 2.89
CA GLY A 495 16.56 16.43 3.97
C GLY A 495 15.25 15.69 3.73
N LEU A 496 14.24 16.10 4.50
CA LEU A 496 12.88 15.56 4.54
C LEU A 496 11.88 16.64 4.11
N ALA A 497 11.14 16.37 3.04
CA ALA A 497 10.20 17.33 2.43
C ALA A 497 8.76 16.84 2.50
N ALA A 498 7.84 17.71 2.94
CA ALA A 498 6.42 17.59 2.66
C ALA A 498 6.11 18.43 1.41
N TYR A 499 5.78 17.79 0.29
CA TYR A 499 5.80 18.45 -1.00
C TYR A 499 4.63 18.13 -1.93
N ASN A 500 4.34 19.14 -2.73
CA ASN A 500 3.62 19.20 -3.98
C ASN A 500 4.27 20.37 -4.76
N ARG A 501 3.53 21.18 -5.54
CA ARG A 501 4.08 22.47 -6.04
C ARG A 501 4.40 23.44 -4.91
N GLY A 502 3.51 23.50 -3.92
CA GLY A 502 3.80 24.06 -2.61
C GLY A 502 4.54 23.01 -1.79
N PHE A 503 5.58 23.44 -1.06
CA PHE A 503 6.38 22.51 -0.27
C PHE A 503 6.96 23.18 0.95
N SER A 504 7.26 22.36 1.95
CA SER A 504 8.07 22.74 3.09
C SER A 504 9.01 21.59 3.41
N TYR A 505 10.28 21.89 3.69
CA TYR A 505 11.24 20.86 4.06
C TYR A 505 12.16 21.32 5.18
N VAL A 506 12.67 20.36 5.92
CA VAL A 506 13.83 20.52 6.80
C VAL A 506 15.03 19.89 6.11
N ALA A 507 16.14 20.61 6.02
CA ALA A 507 17.32 20.14 5.29
C ALA A 507 18.62 20.67 5.87
N VAL A 508 19.69 19.90 5.67
CA VAL A 508 21.07 20.35 5.86
C VAL A 508 21.55 20.96 4.55
N LYS A 509 22.16 22.15 4.64
CA LYS A 509 22.92 22.78 3.56
C LYS A 509 24.38 22.82 3.92
N ARG A 510 25.25 22.40 3.00
CA ARG A 510 26.70 22.47 3.18
C ARG A 510 27.29 23.63 2.39
N VAL A 511 27.83 24.63 3.08
CA VAL A 511 28.40 25.83 2.46
C VAL A 511 29.74 26.14 3.11
N GLY A 512 30.81 26.24 2.29
CA GLY A 512 32.15 26.57 2.79
C GLY A 512 32.68 25.59 3.85
N GLY A 513 32.29 24.31 3.76
CA GLY A 513 32.65 23.26 4.71
C GLY A 513 31.79 23.20 5.97
N VAL A 514 30.81 24.09 6.12
CA VAL A 514 29.92 24.17 7.29
C VAL A 514 28.57 23.56 6.95
N ASN A 515 28.08 22.66 7.79
CA ASN A 515 26.75 22.08 7.70
C ASN A 515 25.77 22.90 8.55
N THR A 516 24.74 23.47 7.92
CA THR A 516 23.68 24.21 8.60
C THR A 516 22.34 23.54 8.33
N LEU A 517 21.63 23.20 9.40
CA LEU A 517 20.25 22.72 9.33
C LEU A 517 19.28 23.91 9.27
N GLY A 518 18.19 23.79 8.52
CA GLY A 518 17.13 24.80 8.54
C GLY A 518 15.87 24.37 7.80
N VAL A 519 14.86 25.24 7.83
CA VAL A 519 13.55 25.00 7.20
C VAL A 519 13.38 25.88 5.98
N VAL A 520 12.89 25.32 4.88
CA VAL A 520 12.44 26.05 3.69
C VAL A 520 10.93 25.90 3.55
N ASN A 521 10.26 26.95 3.09
CA ASN A 521 8.82 26.92 2.84
C ASN A 521 8.47 27.74 1.60
N ARG A 522 7.89 27.07 0.60
CA ARG A 522 7.21 27.68 -0.55
C ARG A 522 5.72 27.47 -0.39
N SER A 523 4.97 28.55 -0.19
CA SER A 523 3.50 28.53 -0.10
C SER A 523 2.88 29.40 -1.19
N GLN A 524 1.56 29.29 -1.34
CA GLN A 524 0.78 30.12 -2.24
C GLN A 524 0.66 31.58 -1.75
N PRO A 525 0.41 32.55 -2.65
CA PRO A 525 0.43 32.41 -4.12
C PRO A 525 1.85 32.23 -4.65
N PHE A 526 2.02 31.42 -5.71
CA PHE A 526 3.33 31.18 -6.30
C PHE A 526 3.78 32.38 -7.14
N ALA A 527 5.00 32.86 -6.90
CA ALA A 527 5.60 33.91 -7.70
C ALA A 527 5.74 33.46 -9.16
N VAL A 528 5.48 34.38 -10.09
CA VAL A 528 5.58 34.13 -11.54
C VAL A 528 7.03 34.10 -11.99
N ASP A 529 7.84 35.04 -11.49
CA ASP A 529 9.29 35.05 -11.67
C ASP A 529 9.93 34.41 -10.44
N LEU A 530 10.80 33.42 -10.66
CA LEU A 530 11.38 32.62 -9.59
C LEU A 530 12.88 32.91 -9.48
N ASP A 531 13.28 33.50 -8.35
CA ASP A 531 14.67 33.44 -7.89
C ASP A 531 14.78 32.25 -6.93
N GLN A 532 15.34 31.13 -7.42
CA GLN A 532 15.47 29.89 -6.64
C GLN A 532 16.34 30.09 -5.41
N SER A 533 17.36 30.94 -5.48
CA SER A 533 18.25 31.21 -4.36
C SER A 533 17.52 31.91 -3.22
N THR A 534 16.65 32.88 -3.56
CA THR A 534 15.79 33.55 -2.59
C THR A 534 14.68 32.63 -2.08
N LEU A 535 14.03 31.88 -2.98
CA LEU A 535 12.94 30.97 -2.66
C LEU A 535 13.35 29.91 -1.65
N GLU A 536 14.51 29.29 -1.87
CA GLU A 536 14.98 28.17 -1.07
C GLU A 536 15.91 28.61 0.06
N ASN A 537 15.95 29.89 0.41
CA ASN A 537 16.60 30.33 1.64
C ASN A 537 15.89 29.76 2.88
N PHE A 538 16.68 29.52 3.93
CA PHE A 538 16.10 29.13 5.20
C PHE A 538 15.20 30.24 5.75
N VAL A 539 14.04 29.84 6.26
CA VAL A 539 13.12 30.73 6.97
C VAL A 539 13.86 31.33 8.17
N SER A 540 13.72 32.64 8.36
CA SER A 540 14.38 33.35 9.45
C SER A 540 14.05 32.72 10.81
N GLY A 541 15.07 32.49 11.63
CA GLY A 541 14.93 31.88 12.96
C GLY A 541 14.75 30.36 12.97
N THR A 542 14.94 29.67 11.84
CA THR A 542 14.83 28.19 11.76
C THR A 542 16.18 27.49 11.62
N THR A 543 17.29 28.22 11.65
CA THR A 543 18.63 27.69 11.36
C THR A 543 19.40 27.24 12.59
N VAL A 544 20.14 26.13 12.48
CA VAL A 544 21.04 25.61 13.51
C VAL A 544 22.36 25.18 12.84
N SER A 545 23.50 25.61 13.39
CA SER A 545 24.82 25.06 13.01
C SER A 545 24.93 23.65 13.55
N LEU A 546 25.36 22.70 12.71
CA LEU A 546 25.61 21.32 13.15
C LEU A 546 27.05 21.12 13.64
N ASP A 547 27.90 22.15 13.56
CA ASP A 547 29.29 22.13 14.02
C ASP A 547 30.04 20.88 13.52
N ALA A 548 30.52 20.03 14.44
CA ALA A 548 31.25 18.80 14.14
C ALA A 548 30.35 17.55 14.06
N ALA A 549 29.02 17.69 14.14
CA ALA A 549 28.10 16.56 14.05
C ALA A 549 28.18 15.92 12.66
N THR A 550 28.32 14.60 12.66
CA THR A 550 28.35 13.77 11.46
C THR A 550 26.98 13.21 11.11
N GLU A 551 26.05 13.26 12.05
CA GLU A 551 24.69 12.74 11.91
C GLU A 551 23.68 13.72 12.50
N VAL A 552 22.45 13.69 11.99
CA VAL A 552 21.33 14.47 12.51
C VAL A 552 20.03 13.74 12.25
N HIS A 553 19.15 13.71 13.25
CA HIS A 553 17.78 13.28 13.07
C HIS A 553 16.90 14.47 12.71
N VAL A 554 16.01 14.31 11.74
CA VAL A 554 15.03 15.31 11.35
C VAL A 554 13.63 14.72 11.34
N LYS A 555 12.64 15.56 11.65
CA LYS A 555 11.25 15.15 11.77
C LYS A 555 10.29 16.23 11.27
N ALA A 556 9.21 15.80 10.64
CA ALA A 556 8.11 16.63 10.17
C ALA A 556 6.77 16.14 10.75
N ASP A 557 6.08 17.00 11.51
CA ASP A 557 4.70 16.80 11.94
C ASP A 557 3.76 17.53 10.99
N LEU A 558 2.98 16.79 10.21
CA LEU A 558 2.00 17.26 9.24
C LEU A 558 0.59 17.23 9.88
N ASP A 559 -0.02 18.40 10.04
CA ASP A 559 -1.38 18.54 10.57
C ASP A 559 -2.34 19.01 9.48
N PHE A 560 -3.24 18.11 9.05
CA PHE A 560 -4.31 18.39 8.09
C PHE A 560 -5.63 18.79 8.79
N SER A 561 -5.67 18.74 10.12
CA SER A 561 -6.89 18.90 10.93
C SER A 561 -7.09 20.32 11.45
N SER A 562 -6.03 21.14 11.52
CA SER A 562 -6.03 22.41 12.26
C SER A 562 -5.41 23.58 11.48
N PRO A 563 -6.17 24.22 10.57
CA PRO A 563 -7.57 23.94 10.20
C PRO A 563 -7.71 22.94 9.04
N VAL A 564 -8.91 22.35 8.89
CA VAL A 564 -9.26 21.49 7.76
C VAL A 564 -9.08 22.21 6.42
N GLY A 565 -8.59 21.48 5.42
CA GLY A 565 -8.33 22.02 4.07
C GLY A 565 -6.99 22.76 3.95
N GLN A 566 -6.16 22.70 4.99
CA GLN A 566 -4.80 23.23 5.02
C GLN A 566 -3.85 22.18 5.58
N LEU A 567 -2.59 22.26 5.18
CA LEU A 567 -1.50 21.49 5.76
C LEU A 567 -0.56 22.48 6.44
N TRP A 568 -0.39 22.29 7.74
CA TRP A 568 0.63 22.97 8.53
C TRP A 568 1.68 21.98 8.99
N THR A 569 2.95 22.32 8.78
CA THR A 569 4.06 21.44 9.12
C THR A 569 4.88 22.04 10.25
N THR A 570 5.19 21.24 11.27
CA THR A 570 6.17 21.60 12.31
C THR A 570 7.40 20.71 12.20
N PHE A 571 8.57 21.32 12.11
CA PHE A 571 9.82 20.59 11.99
C PHE A 571 10.58 20.51 13.32
N TYR A 572 11.28 19.40 13.50
CA TYR A 572 12.11 19.12 14.66
C TYR A 572 13.44 18.52 14.22
N TYR A 573 14.44 18.62 15.09
CA TYR A 573 15.70 17.91 14.94
C TYR A 573 16.19 17.35 16.26
N SER A 574 17.10 16.39 16.18
CA SER A 574 17.82 15.83 17.31
C SER A 574 19.23 15.40 16.90
N LEU A 575 20.17 15.47 17.83
CA LEU A 575 21.55 14.98 17.66
C LEU A 575 21.80 13.64 18.36
N ASP A 576 20.86 13.18 19.19
CA ASP A 576 20.97 11.96 19.98
C ASP A 576 19.79 10.99 19.75
N GLY A 577 18.79 11.39 18.96
CA GLY A 577 17.57 10.64 18.70
C GLY A 577 16.56 10.64 19.86
N VAL A 578 16.89 11.24 21.01
CA VAL A 578 16.10 11.22 22.25
C VAL A 578 15.57 12.61 22.60
N GLN A 579 16.42 13.62 22.58
CA GLN A 579 16.05 15.01 22.85
C GLN A 579 15.74 15.73 21.53
N TRP A 580 14.47 16.11 21.36
CA TRP A 580 13.99 16.73 20.13
C TRP A 580 13.73 18.21 20.32
N THR A 581 14.38 19.03 19.50
CA THR A 581 14.23 20.49 19.49
C THR A 581 13.39 20.92 18.29
N ARG A 582 12.39 21.75 18.54
CA ARG A 582 11.56 22.35 17.49
C ARG A 582 12.37 23.39 16.69
N LEU A 583 12.30 23.35 15.36
CA LEU A 583 12.89 24.34 14.47
C LEU A 583 11.87 25.43 14.11
N GLY A 584 11.89 26.53 14.86
CA GLY A 584 11.02 27.68 14.64
C GLY A 584 9.53 27.38 14.83
N ASN A 585 8.68 28.19 14.20
CA ASN A 585 7.23 28.03 14.22
C ASN A 585 6.76 27.04 13.13
N ARG A 586 5.51 26.58 13.21
CA ARG A 586 4.91 25.80 12.13
C ARG A 586 4.86 26.63 10.84
N VAL A 587 5.12 26.00 9.69
CA VAL A 587 5.10 26.62 8.36
C VAL A 587 3.89 26.15 7.55
N GLY A 588 3.48 26.95 6.57
CA GLY A 588 2.24 26.77 5.81
C GLY A 588 1.34 28.02 5.86
N PRO A 589 0.05 27.89 5.52
CA PRO A 589 -0.59 26.66 5.09
C PRO A 589 -0.20 26.28 3.67
N GLN A 590 0.01 24.99 3.42
CA GLN A 590 -0.14 24.44 2.08
C GLN A 590 -1.62 24.12 1.83
N ALA A 591 -2.09 24.31 0.62
CA ALA A 591 -3.49 24.14 0.23
C ALA A 591 -3.59 23.63 -1.21
N LEU A 592 -4.82 23.43 -1.71
CA LEU A 592 -5.05 23.09 -3.11
C LEU A 592 -4.39 24.10 -4.03
N ASP A 593 -3.51 23.63 -4.91
CA ASP A 593 -3.10 24.37 -6.08
C ASP A 593 -4.21 24.41 -7.13
N GLY A 594 -4.87 25.56 -7.24
CA GLY A 594 -5.94 25.80 -8.20
C GLY A 594 -5.48 25.72 -9.67
N SER A 595 -4.17 25.79 -9.94
CA SER A 595 -3.63 25.54 -11.28
C SER A 595 -3.48 24.04 -11.59
N LEU A 596 -3.67 23.19 -10.57
CA LEU A 596 -3.51 21.73 -10.66
C LEU A 596 -2.16 21.37 -11.25
N ALA A 597 -1.10 22.07 -10.85
CA ALA A 597 0.22 21.95 -11.45
C ALA A 597 0.71 20.51 -11.39
N HIS A 598 0.85 19.97 -10.18
CA HIS A 598 1.24 18.58 -9.94
C HIS A 598 0.02 17.64 -9.92
N PHE A 599 -1.16 18.16 -9.58
CA PHE A 599 -2.47 17.48 -9.48
C PHE A 599 -2.52 16.21 -8.61
N MET A 600 -1.56 16.08 -7.69
CA MET A 600 -1.50 15.03 -6.66
C MET A 600 -1.76 15.62 -5.27
N GLY A 601 -1.99 14.76 -4.29
CA GLY A 601 -1.85 15.09 -2.88
C GLY A 601 -0.44 15.52 -2.49
N HIS A 602 -0.27 16.05 -1.28
CA HIS A 602 1.07 16.20 -0.74
C HIS A 602 1.68 14.82 -0.46
N ARG A 603 2.99 14.73 -0.62
CA ARG A 603 3.80 13.55 -0.31
C ARG A 603 4.87 13.91 0.70
N VAL A 604 5.42 12.92 1.37
CA VAL A 604 6.61 13.11 2.22
C VAL A 604 7.76 12.31 1.65
N GLY A 605 8.89 12.98 1.39
CA GLY A 605 10.02 12.35 0.72
C GLY A 605 11.39 12.76 1.24
N LEU A 606 12.35 11.90 0.97
CA LEU A 606 13.78 12.05 1.21
C LEU A 606 14.44 12.54 -0.08
N PHE A 607 15.39 13.47 0.04
CA PHE A 607 16.05 14.05 -1.12
C PHE A 607 17.50 14.43 -0.82
N ASN A 608 18.31 14.49 -1.88
CA ASN A 608 19.62 15.11 -1.91
C ASN A 608 19.87 15.71 -3.30
N TYR A 609 20.26 16.98 -3.37
CA TYR A 609 20.68 17.63 -4.61
C TYR A 609 21.87 18.57 -4.40
N ALA A 610 22.61 18.87 -5.47
CA ALA A 610 23.76 19.76 -5.43
C ALA A 610 23.50 21.08 -6.17
N THR A 611 23.99 22.19 -5.62
CA THR A 611 23.97 23.53 -6.25
C THR A 611 25.32 23.97 -6.82
N GLN A 612 26.41 23.23 -6.56
CA GLN A 612 27.76 23.60 -7.00
C GLN A 612 28.48 22.45 -7.71
N GLU A 613 28.63 21.29 -7.05
CA GLU A 613 29.37 20.14 -7.58
C GLU A 613 28.69 18.82 -7.27
N THR A 614 28.89 17.81 -8.12
CA THR A 614 28.27 16.49 -7.96
C THR A 614 29.09 15.53 -7.08
N GLY A 615 28.47 14.42 -6.71
CA GLY A 615 29.10 13.28 -6.05
C GLY A 615 29.18 13.38 -4.52
N GLY A 616 28.63 14.43 -3.92
CA GLY A 616 28.32 14.41 -2.49
C GLY A 616 27.09 13.53 -2.22
N HIS A 617 27.02 12.92 -1.04
CA HIS A 617 25.95 11.98 -0.69
C HIS A 617 25.53 12.10 0.76
N VAL A 618 24.33 11.60 1.05
CA VAL A 618 23.76 11.43 2.38
C VAL A 618 23.22 10.01 2.48
N ASP A 619 23.43 9.38 3.63
CA ASP A 619 22.85 8.08 3.96
C ASP A 619 21.68 8.30 4.94
N PHE A 620 20.52 7.72 4.64
CA PHE A 620 19.32 7.74 5.48
C PHE A 620 19.16 6.37 6.16
N ASP A 621 19.08 6.35 7.49
CA ASP A 621 19.01 5.11 8.32
C ASP A 621 17.60 4.51 8.30
N ASP A 622 16.59 5.38 8.42
CA ASP A 622 15.20 4.96 8.62
C ASP A 622 14.21 5.97 8.06
N TYR A 623 12.98 5.52 7.89
CA TYR A 623 11.80 6.34 7.62
C TYR A 623 10.68 5.89 8.57
N LEU A 624 10.49 6.60 9.68
CA LEU A 624 9.54 6.16 10.72
C LEU A 624 8.27 7.00 10.71
N LEU A 625 7.13 6.33 10.62
CA LEU A 625 5.80 6.93 10.61
C LEU A 625 5.13 6.91 11.99
N SER A 626 4.23 7.87 12.23
CA SER A 626 3.25 7.85 13.31
C SER A 626 2.03 8.71 12.94
N ASP A 627 0.87 8.42 13.53
CA ASP A 627 -0.34 9.25 13.48
C ASP A 627 -0.46 10.21 14.69
N VAL A 628 0.56 10.22 15.55
CA VAL A 628 0.68 11.09 16.73
C VAL A 628 1.77 12.13 16.49
N LEU A 629 1.40 13.41 16.58
CA LEU A 629 2.34 14.51 16.37
C LEU A 629 3.05 14.85 17.68
N THR A 630 4.36 15.09 17.63
CA THR A 630 5.11 15.70 18.75
C THR A 630 4.52 17.09 19.11
N ALA A 631 4.02 17.82 18.11
CA ALA A 631 3.34 19.10 18.29
C ALA A 631 2.08 19.04 19.18
N GLN A 632 1.49 17.86 19.40
CA GLN A 632 0.36 17.70 20.32
C GLN A 632 0.79 17.67 21.80
N ALA A 633 2.09 17.61 22.10
CA ALA A 633 2.64 17.52 23.45
C ALA A 633 2.02 16.40 24.30
N ARG A 634 1.68 15.28 23.65
CA ARG A 634 1.20 14.08 24.33
C ARG A 634 2.38 13.32 24.93
N PRO A 635 2.23 12.70 26.11
CA PRO A 635 3.20 11.73 26.59
C PRO A 635 3.37 10.59 25.57
N LEU A 636 4.59 10.06 25.49
CA LEU A 636 4.85 8.84 24.71
C LEU A 636 4.06 7.67 25.29
N ASP A 637 3.45 6.87 24.43
CA ASP A 637 2.60 5.74 24.81
C ASP A 637 3.17 4.43 24.23
N THR A 638 3.58 3.53 25.13
CA THR A 638 4.15 2.22 24.79
C THR A 638 3.15 1.07 24.95
N THR A 639 1.90 1.35 25.33
CA THR A 639 0.92 0.34 25.71
C THR A 639 0.68 -0.69 24.60
N ALA A 640 0.52 -0.24 23.35
CA ALA A 640 0.30 -1.14 22.22
C ALA A 640 1.53 -2.00 21.90
N LEU A 641 2.73 -1.42 21.99
CA LEU A 641 3.99 -2.13 21.79
C LEU A 641 4.18 -3.21 22.87
N ASP A 642 3.95 -2.87 24.13
CA ASP A 642 4.04 -3.79 25.27
C ASP A 642 3.03 -4.94 25.13
N ALA A 643 1.80 -4.65 24.69
CA ALA A 643 0.78 -5.67 24.43
C ALA A 643 1.17 -6.60 23.28
N ALA A 644 1.69 -6.06 22.17
CA ALA A 644 2.13 -6.87 21.02
C ALA A 644 3.32 -7.78 21.39
N ILE A 645 4.31 -7.27 22.14
CA ILE A 645 5.43 -8.06 22.63
C ILE A 645 4.95 -9.18 23.56
N ALA A 646 4.06 -8.86 24.51
CA ALA A 646 3.52 -9.85 25.44
C ALA A 646 2.74 -10.95 24.72
N HIS A 647 1.91 -10.58 23.73
CA HIS A 647 1.19 -11.55 22.91
C HIS A 647 2.15 -12.43 22.10
N ALA A 648 3.12 -11.84 21.41
CA ALA A 648 4.11 -12.60 20.66
C ALA A 648 4.88 -13.61 21.53
N GLN A 649 5.19 -13.25 22.77
CA GLN A 649 5.88 -14.11 23.73
C GLN A 649 5.00 -15.25 24.28
N SER A 650 3.67 -15.17 24.17
CA SER A 650 2.77 -16.25 24.58
C SER A 650 2.56 -17.30 23.48
N LEU A 651 2.96 -17.01 22.24
CA LEU A 651 2.78 -17.91 21.10
C LEU A 651 3.79 -19.08 21.09
N ASP A 652 3.34 -20.23 20.59
CA ASP A 652 4.18 -21.42 20.40
C ASP A 652 4.50 -21.63 18.91
N ALA A 653 5.81 -21.69 18.60
CA ALA A 653 6.34 -21.88 17.26
C ALA A 653 5.74 -23.09 16.51
N ARG A 654 5.31 -24.13 17.23
CA ARG A 654 4.78 -25.38 16.64
C ARG A 654 3.44 -25.19 15.94
N HIS A 655 2.76 -24.06 16.18
CA HIS A 655 1.45 -23.76 15.60
C HIS A 655 1.52 -22.94 14.31
N TYR A 656 2.71 -22.67 13.78
CA TYR A 656 2.88 -21.76 12.64
C TYR A 656 3.87 -22.29 11.60
N PRO A 657 3.72 -21.91 10.32
CA PRO A 657 4.74 -22.14 9.29
C PRO A 657 6.10 -21.54 9.69
N ALA A 658 7.18 -22.25 9.40
CA ALA A 658 8.52 -21.88 9.86
C ALA A 658 9.01 -20.52 9.34
N ASP A 659 8.68 -20.18 8.09
CA ASP A 659 9.01 -18.90 7.45
C ASP A 659 8.23 -17.73 8.08
N ALA A 660 6.93 -17.90 8.30
CA ALA A 660 6.09 -16.90 8.96
C ALA A 660 6.48 -16.70 10.43
N TRP A 661 6.83 -17.79 11.11
CA TRP A 661 7.38 -17.73 12.46
C TRP A 661 8.72 -16.99 12.51
N ALA A 662 9.62 -17.25 11.56
CA ALA A 662 10.91 -16.56 11.48
C ALA A 662 10.75 -15.05 11.28
N ALA A 663 9.84 -14.63 10.39
CA ALA A 663 9.51 -13.21 10.19
C ALA A 663 8.94 -12.57 11.47
N THR A 664 8.06 -13.28 12.18
CA THR A 664 7.49 -12.81 13.46
C THR A 664 8.57 -12.67 14.53
N GLN A 665 9.51 -13.61 14.61
CA GLN A 665 10.62 -13.56 15.56
C GLN A 665 11.59 -12.41 15.27
N ALA A 666 11.86 -12.11 13.99
CA ALA A 666 12.64 -10.95 13.60
C ALA A 666 11.96 -9.64 14.04
N ALA A 667 10.67 -9.50 13.77
CA ALA A 667 9.88 -8.34 14.22
C ALA A 667 9.82 -8.22 15.75
N LEU A 668 9.66 -9.35 16.47
CA LEU A 668 9.67 -9.39 17.93
C LEU A 668 11.03 -8.97 18.51
N ALA A 669 12.13 -9.40 17.90
CA ALA A 669 13.47 -9.02 18.30
C ALA A 669 13.69 -7.51 18.12
N ALA A 670 13.28 -6.95 16.97
CA ALA A 670 13.33 -5.51 16.72
C ALA A 670 12.47 -4.72 17.72
N ALA A 671 11.23 -5.15 17.96
CA ALA A 671 10.33 -4.54 18.92
C ALA A 671 10.86 -4.57 20.36
N THR A 672 11.41 -5.72 20.79
CA THR A 672 12.00 -5.86 22.13
C THR A 672 13.25 -5.00 22.28
N SER A 673 14.09 -4.94 21.24
CA SER A 673 15.29 -4.09 21.21
C SER A 673 14.92 -2.61 21.32
N ALA A 674 13.97 -2.15 20.51
CA ALA A 674 13.45 -0.79 20.57
C ALA A 674 12.89 -0.48 21.97
N ARG A 675 12.09 -1.40 22.53
CA ARG A 675 11.45 -1.23 23.84
C ARG A 675 12.43 -1.17 25.01
N ALA A 676 13.59 -1.80 24.89
CA ALA A 676 14.68 -1.72 25.87
C ALA A 676 15.45 -0.40 25.79
N GLY A 677 15.37 0.32 24.66
CA GLY A 677 15.98 1.62 24.45
C GLY A 677 15.20 2.78 25.08
N GLN A 678 15.72 4.00 24.89
CA GLN A 678 15.01 5.23 25.22
C GLN A 678 14.32 5.79 23.97
N PHE A 679 13.08 6.21 24.12
CA PHE A 679 12.31 6.85 23.05
C PHE A 679 12.30 8.37 23.22
N GLY A 680 12.57 9.08 22.12
CA GLY A 680 12.36 10.51 21.98
C GLY A 680 11.05 10.88 21.30
N THR A 681 10.47 9.98 20.48
CA THR A 681 9.23 10.23 19.73
C THR A 681 8.30 9.03 19.71
N GLN A 682 7.03 9.28 19.37
CA GLN A 682 6.06 8.20 19.15
C GLN A 682 6.37 7.39 17.88
N ASN A 683 7.03 7.97 16.87
CA ASN A 683 7.46 7.25 15.66
C ASN A 683 8.36 6.05 15.98
N GLN A 684 9.28 6.23 16.93
CA GLN A 684 10.21 5.18 17.38
C GLN A 684 9.50 4.03 18.12
N ILE A 685 8.24 4.24 18.55
CA ILE A 685 7.40 3.25 19.22
C ILE A 685 6.45 2.60 18.20
N ASP A 686 5.76 3.42 17.41
CA ASP A 686 4.72 2.97 16.46
C ASP A 686 5.31 2.13 15.33
N ALA A 687 6.51 2.43 14.84
CA ALA A 687 7.13 1.67 13.76
C ALA A 687 7.37 0.18 14.13
N PRO A 688 8.11 -0.16 15.20
CA PRO A 688 8.28 -1.55 15.61
C PRO A 688 6.97 -2.21 16.09
N GLU A 689 6.06 -1.45 16.72
CA GLU A 689 4.74 -1.96 17.12
C GLU A 689 3.95 -2.44 15.92
N ARG A 690 3.83 -1.62 14.88
CA ARG A 690 3.05 -1.96 13.69
C ARG A 690 3.68 -3.07 12.87
N ALA A 691 5.01 -3.11 12.77
CA ALA A 691 5.73 -4.21 12.12
C ALA A 691 5.44 -5.55 12.82
N LEU A 692 5.51 -5.60 14.15
CA LEU A 692 5.17 -6.79 14.93
C LEU A 692 3.68 -7.13 14.81
N SER A 693 2.79 -6.14 14.94
CA SER A 693 1.34 -6.34 14.84
C SER A 693 0.91 -6.90 13.48
N TYR A 694 1.54 -6.48 12.38
CA TYR A 694 1.31 -7.06 11.05
C TYR A 694 1.66 -8.55 11.01
N GLN A 695 2.85 -8.93 11.50
CA GLN A 695 3.28 -10.33 11.51
C GLN A 695 2.40 -11.20 12.41
N LEU A 696 2.01 -10.71 13.58
CA LEU A 696 1.10 -11.40 14.49
C LEU A 696 -0.28 -11.61 13.86
N ALA A 697 -0.84 -10.60 13.20
CA ALA A 697 -2.12 -10.72 12.51
C ALA A 697 -2.01 -11.69 11.32
N ARG A 698 -0.88 -11.67 10.59
CA ARG A 698 -0.58 -12.64 9.53
C ARG A 698 -0.53 -14.07 10.07
N LEU A 699 0.13 -14.29 11.21
CA LEU A 699 0.11 -15.61 11.86
C LEU A 699 -1.31 -16.08 12.18
N GLY A 700 -2.20 -15.18 12.59
CA GLY A 700 -3.60 -15.50 12.90
C GLY A 700 -4.40 -16.06 11.71
N VAL A 701 -4.04 -15.71 10.47
CA VAL A 701 -4.70 -16.25 9.26
C VAL A 701 -3.99 -17.46 8.65
N LEU A 702 -2.75 -17.70 9.06
CA LEU A 702 -1.99 -18.86 8.63
C LEU A 702 -2.35 -20.06 9.49
N ALA A 703 -3.26 -20.89 8.99
CA ALA A 703 -3.51 -22.18 9.60
C ALA A 703 -2.27 -23.07 9.49
N ALA A 704 -1.86 -23.69 10.60
CA ALA A 704 -0.88 -24.77 10.61
C ALA A 704 -1.47 -26.03 11.27
N LEU A 705 -0.93 -27.17 10.89
CA LEU A 705 -1.23 -28.47 11.50
C LEU A 705 -0.11 -28.82 12.48
N PRO A 706 -0.32 -28.66 13.79
CA PRO A 706 0.74 -28.88 14.77
C PRO A 706 1.19 -30.34 14.80
N VAL A 707 2.51 -30.51 14.89
CA VAL A 707 3.18 -31.81 15.01
C VAL A 707 4.42 -31.70 15.88
N THR A 708 4.65 -32.70 16.70
CA THR A 708 5.91 -32.88 17.43
C THR A 708 6.77 -33.88 16.66
N ALA A 709 7.89 -33.44 16.09
CA ALA A 709 8.81 -34.27 15.32
C ALA A 709 10.19 -34.36 15.98
N THR A 710 10.78 -35.56 15.98
CA THR A 710 12.16 -35.80 16.44
C THR A 710 12.87 -36.71 15.45
N ALA A 711 14.16 -36.47 15.23
CA ALA A 711 15.02 -37.34 14.46
C ALA A 711 16.26 -37.72 15.27
N GLN A 712 16.70 -38.96 15.14
CA GLN A 712 17.89 -39.47 15.82
C GLN A 712 18.59 -40.51 14.94
N VAL A 713 19.89 -40.66 15.12
CA VAL A 713 20.64 -41.71 14.45
C VAL A 713 20.66 -42.97 15.33
N ARG A 714 20.24 -44.09 14.76
CA ARG A 714 20.28 -45.41 15.40
C ARG A 714 21.26 -46.32 14.68
N CYS A 715 21.97 -47.14 15.43
CA CYS A 715 22.91 -48.12 14.90
C CYS A 715 22.29 -49.51 14.96
N LEU A 716 22.18 -50.18 13.82
CA LEU A 716 21.66 -51.53 13.70
C LEU A 716 22.62 -52.35 12.85
N SER A 717 23.24 -53.37 13.46
CA SER A 717 24.21 -54.28 12.80
C SER A 717 25.34 -53.53 12.06
N GLY A 718 25.96 -52.55 12.71
CA GLY A 718 27.07 -51.77 12.16
C GLY A 718 26.69 -50.74 11.09
N ARG A 719 25.39 -50.56 10.80
CA ARG A 719 24.88 -49.54 9.86
C ARG A 719 24.12 -48.45 10.59
N ALA A 720 24.29 -47.21 10.12
CA ALA A 720 23.55 -46.05 10.58
C ALA A 720 22.17 -46.00 9.92
N TYR A 721 21.18 -45.63 10.74
CA TYR A 721 19.82 -45.38 10.32
C TYR A 721 19.39 -44.02 10.87
N VAL A 722 18.72 -43.21 10.06
CA VAL A 722 18.02 -42.01 10.55
C VAL A 722 16.60 -42.43 10.93
N ALA A 723 16.30 -42.41 12.22
CA ALA A 723 14.99 -42.75 12.77
C ALA A 723 14.25 -41.45 13.10
N VAL A 724 13.07 -41.29 12.53
CA VAL A 724 12.22 -40.11 12.71
C VAL A 724 10.92 -40.55 13.34
N GLN A 725 10.49 -39.83 14.36
CA GLN A 725 9.19 -39.96 15.00
C GLN A 725 8.44 -38.65 14.88
N ALA A 726 7.15 -38.72 14.52
CA ALA A 726 6.28 -37.55 14.44
C ALA A 726 4.94 -37.86 15.12
N ARG A 727 4.45 -36.93 15.96
CA ARG A 727 3.17 -37.02 16.65
C ARG A 727 2.21 -35.98 16.10
N ASN A 728 1.03 -36.39 15.67
CA ASN A 728 -0.03 -35.45 15.33
C ASN A 728 -0.52 -34.75 16.60
N ASP A 729 -0.32 -33.45 16.70
CA ASP A 729 -0.82 -32.62 17.81
C ASP A 729 -2.05 -31.80 17.40
N SER A 730 -2.56 -32.00 16.18
CA SER A 730 -3.78 -31.38 15.66
C SER A 730 -5.03 -32.03 16.26
N ALA A 731 -6.15 -31.28 16.25
CA ALA A 731 -7.44 -31.77 16.71
C ALA A 731 -8.11 -32.78 15.75
N GLU A 732 -7.66 -32.80 14.48
CA GLU A 732 -8.17 -33.68 13.44
C GLU A 732 -7.11 -34.67 12.94
N PRO A 733 -7.51 -35.79 12.32
CA PRO A 733 -6.58 -36.67 11.63
C PRO A 733 -5.84 -35.96 10.48
N VAL A 734 -4.55 -36.22 10.35
CA VAL A 734 -3.69 -35.59 9.33
C VAL A 734 -2.88 -36.62 8.55
N GLU A 735 -2.46 -36.28 7.35
CA GLU A 735 -1.38 -37.00 6.68
C GLU A 735 -0.02 -36.52 7.23
N ILE A 736 0.89 -37.45 7.54
CA ILE A 736 2.27 -37.13 7.90
C ILE A 736 3.21 -37.79 6.90
N THR A 737 4.03 -36.98 6.21
CA THR A 737 5.11 -37.45 5.35
C THR A 737 6.47 -37.14 5.98
N VAL A 738 7.28 -38.16 6.19
CA VAL A 738 8.64 -38.05 6.68
C VAL A 738 9.61 -38.18 5.52
N GLU A 739 10.54 -37.24 5.36
CA GLU A 739 11.54 -37.20 4.29
C GLU A 739 12.95 -37.08 4.89
N THR A 740 13.89 -37.79 4.29
CA THR A 740 15.34 -37.69 4.57
C THR A 740 16.10 -37.81 3.24
N PRO A 741 17.40 -37.48 3.18
CA PRO A 741 18.23 -37.78 2.01
C PRO A 741 18.29 -39.28 1.63
N TYR A 742 17.83 -40.17 2.53
CA TYR A 742 17.89 -41.62 2.38
C TYR A 742 16.54 -42.25 2.00
N GLY A 743 15.47 -41.44 1.88
CA GLY A 743 14.14 -41.89 1.49
C GLY A 743 13.03 -41.09 2.17
N ASN A 744 11.79 -41.36 1.77
CA ASN A 744 10.58 -40.78 2.35
C ASN A 744 9.53 -41.85 2.70
N ARG A 745 8.56 -41.48 3.54
CA ARG A 745 7.40 -42.31 3.90
C ARG A 745 6.22 -41.44 4.32
N SER A 746 5.06 -41.69 3.71
CA SER A 746 3.80 -41.07 4.07
C SER A 746 2.92 -41.99 4.92
N PHE A 747 2.18 -41.38 5.85
CA PHE A 747 1.22 -42.01 6.75
C PHE A 747 -0.08 -41.24 6.63
N ALA A 748 -1.10 -41.85 6.03
CA ALA A 748 -2.42 -41.23 5.90
C ALA A 748 -3.21 -41.33 7.23
N ALA A 749 -4.05 -40.32 7.50
CA ALA A 749 -5.02 -40.30 8.58
C ALA A 749 -4.44 -40.63 9.98
N VAL A 750 -3.30 -40.04 10.32
CA VAL A 750 -2.71 -40.10 11.66
C VAL A 750 -3.63 -39.39 12.64
N ALA A 751 -4.28 -40.15 13.53
CA ALA A 751 -5.24 -39.61 14.48
C ALA A 751 -4.62 -38.59 15.47
N PRO A 752 -5.42 -37.66 16.03
CA PRO A 752 -4.98 -36.76 17.09
C PRO A 752 -4.25 -37.48 18.23
N GLY A 753 -3.06 -37.00 18.59
CA GLY A 753 -2.19 -37.61 19.60
C GLY A 753 -1.45 -38.89 19.16
N ALA A 754 -1.72 -39.44 17.98
CA ALA A 754 -1.03 -40.64 17.50
C ALA A 754 0.39 -40.31 16.99
N ASN A 755 1.27 -41.31 17.06
CA ASN A 755 2.65 -41.22 16.61
C ASN A 755 2.85 -42.07 15.36
N VAL A 756 3.66 -41.56 14.43
CA VAL A 756 4.26 -42.33 13.35
C VAL A 756 5.77 -42.43 13.55
N TYR A 757 6.36 -43.52 13.07
CA TYR A 757 7.77 -43.77 13.16
C TYR A 757 8.27 -44.38 11.86
N GLN A 758 9.36 -43.83 11.32
CA GLN A 758 10.05 -44.40 10.17
C GLN A 758 11.57 -44.36 10.39
N SER A 759 12.25 -45.43 10.02
CA SER A 759 13.71 -45.51 10.05
C SER A 759 14.25 -45.74 8.64
N PHE A 760 15.20 -44.91 8.22
CA PHE A 760 15.80 -44.96 6.89
C PHE A 760 17.24 -45.45 6.99
N ASN A 761 17.56 -46.53 6.26
CA ASN A 761 18.92 -47.08 6.21
C ASN A 761 19.81 -46.16 5.37
N THR A 762 20.88 -45.61 5.96
CA THR A 762 21.79 -44.72 5.22
C THR A 762 22.72 -45.48 4.28
N ARG A 763 22.77 -46.81 4.40
CA ARG A 763 23.73 -47.73 3.74
C ARG A 763 25.19 -47.45 4.08
N ALA A 764 25.45 -46.64 5.11
CA ALA A 764 26.77 -46.28 5.60
C ALA A 764 26.92 -46.67 7.08
N ALA A 765 28.18 -46.82 7.53
CA ALA A 765 28.49 -47.03 8.95
C ALA A 765 28.42 -45.73 9.76
N SER A 766 28.34 -44.56 9.11
CA SER A 766 28.23 -43.27 9.77
C SER A 766 27.32 -42.33 9.00
N VAL A 767 26.81 -41.32 9.68
CA VAL A 767 26.03 -40.23 9.09
C VAL A 767 26.48 -38.91 9.68
N ALA A 768 26.57 -37.87 8.85
CA ALA A 768 26.83 -36.51 9.30
C ALA A 768 25.60 -35.94 10.03
N ALA A 769 25.79 -34.82 10.73
CA ALA A 769 24.66 -34.06 11.27
C ALA A 769 23.80 -33.56 10.10
N GLY A 770 22.49 -33.60 10.28
CA GLY A 770 21.53 -33.24 9.23
C GLY A 770 20.15 -33.02 9.81
N SER A 771 19.15 -32.94 8.94
CA SER A 771 17.74 -32.82 9.33
C SER A 771 16.89 -33.74 8.48
N ALA A 772 15.94 -34.42 9.13
CA ALA A 772 14.77 -34.95 8.46
C ALA A 772 13.75 -33.82 8.26
N THR A 773 12.83 -34.00 7.33
CA THR A 773 11.70 -33.11 7.08
C THR A 773 10.42 -33.87 7.36
N VAL A 774 9.52 -33.31 8.17
CA VAL A 774 8.21 -33.86 8.46
C VAL A 774 7.17 -32.91 7.88
N ARG A 775 6.50 -33.31 6.80
CA ARG A 775 5.36 -32.59 6.22
C ARG A 775 4.07 -33.12 6.83
N VAL A 776 3.17 -32.23 7.20
CA VAL A 776 1.86 -32.56 7.76
C VAL A 776 0.80 -31.89 6.92
N SER A 777 -0.09 -32.68 6.33
CA SER A 777 -1.13 -32.19 5.44
C SER A 777 -2.51 -32.57 5.96
N GLY A 778 -3.49 -31.71 5.77
CA GLY A 778 -4.84 -31.87 6.30
C GLY A 778 -5.65 -30.60 6.05
N THR A 779 -6.87 -30.55 6.57
CA THR A 779 -7.77 -29.43 6.29
C THR A 779 -8.00 -28.61 7.56
N VAL A 780 -7.77 -27.30 7.51
CA VAL A 780 -8.10 -26.35 8.58
C VAL A 780 -9.05 -25.31 8.02
N ALA A 781 -10.19 -25.09 8.68
CA ALA A 781 -11.22 -24.15 8.22
C ALA A 781 -11.60 -24.31 6.73
N ALA A 782 -11.76 -25.56 6.28
CA ALA A 782 -12.08 -25.94 4.89
C ALA A 782 -11.01 -25.58 3.83
N ARG A 783 -9.79 -25.21 4.22
CA ARG A 783 -8.63 -25.07 3.34
C ARG A 783 -7.63 -26.19 3.59
N ASP A 784 -7.05 -26.73 2.51
CA ASP A 784 -5.95 -27.69 2.63
C ASP A 784 -4.68 -26.96 3.08
N VAL A 785 -4.12 -27.44 4.17
CA VAL A 785 -2.94 -26.89 4.83
C VAL A 785 -1.85 -27.94 4.77
N THR A 786 -0.63 -27.53 4.41
CA THR A 786 0.57 -28.34 4.59
C THR A 786 1.58 -27.59 5.41
N THR A 787 1.96 -28.13 6.56
CA THR A 787 2.99 -27.58 7.44
C THR A 787 4.25 -28.43 7.34
N VAL A 788 5.43 -27.80 7.31
CA VAL A 788 6.72 -28.49 7.15
C VAL A 788 7.58 -28.25 8.38
N HIS A 789 7.99 -29.32 9.05
CA HIS A 789 8.78 -29.28 10.27
C HIS A 789 10.14 -29.96 10.08
N PRO A 790 11.26 -29.24 10.21
CA PRO A 790 12.57 -29.87 10.26
C PRO A 790 12.77 -30.58 11.60
N ALA A 791 13.29 -31.81 11.55
CA ALA A 791 13.70 -32.60 12.71
C ALA A 791 15.21 -32.87 12.63
N PRO A 792 16.06 -32.08 13.31
CA PRO A 792 17.51 -32.24 13.25
C PRO A 792 17.95 -33.54 13.92
N HIS A 793 19.00 -34.16 13.40
CA HIS A 793 19.69 -35.30 14.02
C HIS A 793 21.21 -35.05 14.08
N PRO A 794 21.90 -35.50 15.14
CA PRO A 794 23.35 -35.34 15.26
C PRO A 794 24.10 -36.23 14.28
N ALA A 795 25.38 -35.93 14.07
CA ALA A 795 26.31 -36.87 13.43
C ALA A 795 26.49 -38.10 14.34
N ASN A 796 26.61 -39.29 13.77
CA ASN A 796 26.91 -40.49 14.53
C ASN A 796 27.62 -41.54 13.67
N ALA A 797 28.52 -42.30 14.29
CA ALA A 797 29.24 -43.41 13.67
C ALA A 797 28.90 -44.71 14.41
N CYS A 798 28.36 -45.68 13.69
CA CYS A 798 27.94 -46.99 14.19
C CYS A 798 29.09 -48.00 14.26
N GLY A 799 30.29 -47.52 14.56
CA GLY A 799 31.52 -48.29 14.70
C GLY A 799 31.66 -48.85 16.12
N GLY A 800 31.43 -50.16 16.23
CA GLY A 800 31.72 -51.03 17.37
C GLY A 800 31.64 -52.46 16.89
#